data_AF-A0A9E3NWB2-F1
#
_entry.id   AF-A0A9E3NWB2-F1
#
_cell.length_a   1.000
_cell.length_b   1.000
_cell.length_c   1.000
_cell.angle_alpha   90.00
_cell.angle_beta   90.00
_cell.angle_gamma   90.00
#
_symmetry.space_group_name_H-M   'P 1'
#
loop_
_entity.id
_entity.type
_entity.pdbx_description
1 polymer ?
#
loop_
_entity_poly.entity_id
_entity_poly.type
_entity_poly.pdbx_seq_one_letter_code
_entity_poly.pdbx_strand_id
1 'polypeptide(L)'
;MKALFSLFPQNDFALLGVIMALPLLGAFVNGVFGKRLGKPAVRLMTLAVTGLAFLASIVSFVALDNVAGATKTVETVAGHEVTKHGQAKLVWLAWEWMRTSGLREISVPIELKFSVDQLSGVMMLVVTGVGFLIHVYATEYMRKDKAYWRFFCYLNLFVFSMLVLILADNLPVLFIGWEGVGLCSYLLIGFWYDKMPNAQAGKKAFIANRIGDFGLLCAMFLLVYYTGALDWTGIANGSQSLVATGDAAQVHLWPIGGGQFQDAAFGPIKIPLSWLQPNKAITITGATAVAIALLLGCTGKSAQLPLYVWLPDAMAGPTPVSALIHAATMVTAGVYLICRLSFVFVLSPPVMMIVALTGALTAVFAAGIALVQNDIKKVLAYSTVSQLGFMFLGVGVGAFTAGFFHVFTHAFFKACLFLGAGSVIHAMHARVHDDVRSQDMRNMGGLRKYMPLTFWTFVASTLAIIGFPLTSGFFSKDEILAATLVNTPVNPHAERLAARHIEVWQPPPWTNWLLWGLGVFAATLTAFYMCRAVFMTFYGDFKGWTIGRPSQLAKMAHHDDHDDEHADEDNHHHEEDLSQPGPPPHESPRAITIPLIVLAALAIFAGLLNPGAMKLVSHHFSFLPMNNWLEPVFAEAVKGVKLPDEHTAHSRELIATAGAFLAFAVGTYAAYWMYIQNKGKLESAYMTRAMAFASGLSGGLLVVAGILIMAFQGGELVAPNKIVPGIMILGGAYLVYRVREVGLDYIYDRSVVVGVDALADTAASFDQGAVDFVIARLTSLTVAALGTVLRVLQNGVVHVYAAMMVVGMAALGVFFVAPRADFVVNDSGTGEYVVSAAPGFGYQYKWTVDTKGQPPAKPTTDQVKVQLEEGASKQVRLEVRNAFSGALDIPLVRNLLPPTAVKEVTLNRPKIEKPMKLELGER
;
A
#
# COMPACT_ATOMS: atom_id res chain seq x y z
N MET A 1 0.90 -37.14 19.38
CA MET A 1 1.30 -35.85 20.01
C MET A 1 2.67 -35.87 20.64
N LYS A 2 2.96 -36.71 21.65
CA LYS A 2 4.33 -36.78 22.24
C LYS A 2 5.43 -37.04 21.19
N ALA A 3 5.21 -37.99 20.28
CA ALA A 3 6.12 -38.27 19.16
C ALA A 3 6.22 -37.11 18.13
N LEU A 4 5.18 -36.29 18.00
CA LEU A 4 5.23 -35.11 17.10
C LEU A 4 6.10 -34.03 17.73
N PHE A 5 5.89 -33.73 19.02
CA PHE A 5 6.67 -32.72 19.73
C PHE A 5 8.11 -33.13 20.01
N SER A 6 8.43 -34.44 19.99
CA SER A 6 9.82 -34.90 20.03
C SER A 6 10.55 -34.65 18.71
N LEU A 7 9.83 -34.67 17.57
CA LEU A 7 10.39 -34.35 16.25
C LEU A 7 10.38 -32.84 15.97
N PHE A 8 9.34 -32.15 16.43
CA PHE A 8 9.12 -30.72 16.24
C PHE A 8 8.81 -30.06 17.59
N PRO A 9 9.83 -29.61 18.33
CA PRO A 9 9.63 -28.91 19.60
C PRO A 9 8.74 -27.67 19.44
N GLN A 10 8.01 -27.29 20.49
CA GLN A 10 7.08 -26.13 20.43
C GLN A 10 7.78 -24.81 20.07
N ASN A 11 9.00 -24.60 20.59
CA ASN A 11 9.78 -23.37 20.37
C ASN A 11 10.61 -23.41 19.08
N ASP A 12 10.64 -24.56 18.39
CA ASP A 12 11.34 -24.76 17.13
C ASP A 12 10.54 -25.71 16.23
N PHE A 13 9.30 -25.31 15.92
CA PHE A 13 8.32 -26.12 15.25
C PHE A 13 8.54 -26.14 13.73
N ALA A 14 9.62 -26.80 13.28
CA ALA A 14 10.08 -26.79 11.88
C ALA A 14 9.05 -27.32 10.85
N LEU A 15 7.97 -27.97 11.28
CA LEU A 15 6.85 -28.36 10.42
C LEU A 15 6.21 -27.17 9.70
N LEU A 16 6.28 -25.95 10.27
CA LEU A 16 5.84 -24.72 9.58
C LEU A 16 6.65 -24.46 8.31
N GLY A 17 7.96 -24.69 8.37
CA GLY A 17 8.85 -24.59 7.21
C GLY A 17 8.44 -25.57 6.11
N VAL A 18 8.05 -26.80 6.46
CA VAL A 18 7.58 -27.82 5.51
C VAL A 18 6.28 -27.40 4.83
N ILE A 19 5.31 -26.86 5.59
CA ILE A 19 4.03 -26.39 5.05
C ILE A 19 4.24 -25.33 3.97
N MET A 20 5.18 -24.40 4.17
CA MET A 20 5.52 -23.36 3.20
C MET A 20 6.38 -23.89 2.05
N ALA A 21 7.35 -24.76 2.34
CA ALA A 21 8.27 -25.30 1.33
C ALA A 21 7.55 -26.17 0.29
N LEU A 22 6.46 -26.85 0.65
CA LEU A 22 5.71 -27.73 -0.26
C LEU A 22 5.11 -26.95 -1.45
N PRO A 23 4.27 -25.90 -1.29
CA PRO A 23 3.81 -25.09 -2.41
C PRO A 23 4.96 -24.40 -3.16
N LEU A 24 6.01 -23.94 -2.48
CA LEU A 24 7.17 -23.35 -3.14
C LEU A 24 7.90 -24.35 -4.05
N LEU A 25 8.08 -25.60 -3.60
CA LEU A 25 8.63 -26.69 -4.39
C LEU A 25 7.75 -26.97 -5.61
N GLY A 26 6.43 -26.99 -5.42
CA GLY A 26 5.47 -27.13 -6.52
C GLY A 26 5.59 -26.02 -7.56
N ALA A 27 5.75 -24.77 -7.10
CA ALA A 27 5.96 -23.62 -7.98
C ALA A 27 7.27 -23.77 -8.76
N PHE A 28 8.37 -24.11 -8.07
CA PHE A 28 9.69 -24.30 -8.67
C PHE A 28 9.68 -25.42 -9.73
N VAL A 29 9.18 -26.61 -9.39
CA VAL A 29 9.17 -27.75 -10.33
C VAL A 29 8.31 -27.45 -11.55
N ASN A 30 7.11 -26.90 -11.36
CA ASN A 30 6.22 -26.56 -12.47
C ASN A 30 6.79 -25.42 -13.32
N GLY A 31 7.42 -24.43 -12.72
CA GLY A 31 8.02 -23.30 -13.43
C GLY A 31 9.24 -23.69 -14.27
N VAL A 32 10.17 -24.47 -13.70
CA VAL A 32 11.44 -24.84 -14.34
C VAL A 32 11.28 -26.05 -15.29
N PHE A 33 10.61 -27.10 -14.84
CA PHE A 33 10.52 -28.37 -15.57
C PHE A 33 9.14 -28.60 -16.22
N GLY A 34 8.11 -27.86 -15.85
CA GLY A 34 6.73 -28.15 -16.23
C GLY A 34 6.45 -28.13 -17.74
N LYS A 35 7.19 -27.34 -18.52
CA LYS A 35 7.10 -27.38 -20.01
C LYS A 35 7.53 -28.73 -20.58
N ARG A 36 8.43 -29.45 -19.90
CA ARG A 36 8.96 -30.77 -20.32
C ARG A 36 8.22 -31.96 -19.71
N LEU A 37 7.61 -31.79 -18.54
CA LEU A 37 6.97 -32.87 -17.77
C LEU A 37 5.58 -33.30 -18.31
N GLY A 38 4.94 -32.46 -19.12
CA GLY A 38 3.58 -32.70 -19.62
C GLY A 38 2.48 -32.45 -18.57
N LYS A 39 1.23 -32.33 -19.03
CA LYS A 39 0.08 -31.96 -18.18
C LYS A 39 -0.20 -32.94 -17.02
N PRO A 40 -0.12 -34.28 -17.20
CA PRO A 40 -0.41 -35.22 -16.11
C PRO A 40 0.57 -35.10 -14.94
N ALA A 41 1.87 -34.92 -15.22
CA ALA A 41 2.89 -34.79 -14.19
C ALA A 41 2.78 -33.44 -13.45
N VAL A 42 2.54 -32.34 -14.17
CA VAL A 42 2.26 -31.02 -13.57
C VAL A 42 1.05 -31.09 -12.64
N ARG A 43 -0.03 -31.74 -13.09
CA ARG A 43 -1.23 -31.96 -12.27
C ARG A 43 -0.91 -32.77 -11.02
N LEU A 44 -0.21 -33.89 -11.14
CA LEU A 44 0.15 -34.75 -10.01
C LEU A 44 1.00 -33.98 -8.99
N MET A 45 2.06 -33.31 -9.46
CA MET A 45 2.95 -32.50 -8.61
C MET A 45 2.16 -31.46 -7.83
N THR A 46 1.31 -30.70 -8.51
CA THR A 46 0.53 -29.62 -7.92
C THR A 46 -0.45 -30.14 -6.85
N LEU A 47 -1.21 -31.19 -7.16
CA LEU A 47 -2.17 -31.74 -6.21
C LEU A 47 -1.49 -32.42 -5.01
N ALA A 48 -0.34 -33.07 -5.24
CA ALA A 48 0.42 -33.72 -4.18
C ALA A 48 0.98 -32.69 -3.18
N VAL A 49 1.66 -31.63 -3.65
CA VAL A 49 2.27 -30.65 -2.74
C VAL A 49 1.22 -29.84 -1.97
N THR A 50 0.12 -29.43 -2.62
CA THR A 50 -0.95 -28.67 -1.96
C THR A 50 -1.75 -29.55 -1.00
N GLY A 51 -2.02 -30.82 -1.36
CA GLY A 51 -2.67 -31.78 -0.49
C GLY A 51 -1.82 -32.14 0.74
N LEU A 52 -0.51 -32.35 0.56
CA LEU A 52 0.42 -32.59 1.67
C LEU A 52 0.54 -31.37 2.58
N ALA A 53 0.55 -30.15 2.03
CA ALA A 53 0.55 -28.91 2.82
C ALA A 53 -0.73 -28.75 3.64
N PHE A 54 -1.88 -29.15 3.10
CA PHE A 54 -3.15 -29.18 3.83
C PHE A 54 -3.13 -30.21 4.97
N LEU A 55 -2.63 -31.43 4.72
CA LEU A 55 -2.51 -32.46 5.76
C LEU A 55 -1.55 -32.01 6.88
N ALA A 56 -0.40 -31.42 6.53
CA ALA A 56 0.54 -30.87 7.50
C ALA A 56 -0.06 -29.68 8.29
N SER A 57 -0.90 -28.86 7.65
CA SER A 57 -1.66 -27.80 8.32
C SER A 57 -2.66 -28.36 9.34
N ILE A 58 -3.37 -29.46 9.02
CA ILE A 58 -4.26 -30.15 9.97
C ILE A 58 -3.45 -30.66 11.17
N VAL A 59 -2.32 -31.33 10.93
CA VAL A 59 -1.45 -31.82 12.01
C VAL A 59 -0.97 -30.68 12.91
N SER A 60 -0.57 -29.55 12.31
CA SER A 60 -0.12 -28.36 13.05
C SER A 60 -1.26 -27.70 13.84
N PHE A 61 -2.47 -27.67 13.29
CA PHE A 61 -3.66 -27.16 14.00
C PHE A 61 -4.02 -28.06 15.18
N VAL A 62 -3.99 -29.38 15.02
CA VAL A 62 -4.18 -30.33 16.13
C VAL A 62 -3.07 -30.18 17.17
N ALA A 63 -1.82 -29.92 16.75
CA ALA A 63 -0.73 -29.63 17.69
C ALA A 63 -0.99 -28.35 18.49
N LEU A 64 -1.45 -27.29 17.83
CA LEU A 64 -1.85 -26.06 18.48
C LEU A 64 -3.01 -26.27 19.47
N ASP A 65 -4.04 -27.03 19.10
CA ASP A 65 -5.18 -27.34 19.98
C ASP A 65 -4.75 -28.10 21.24
N ASN A 66 -3.79 -29.03 21.11
CA ASN A 66 -3.23 -29.72 22.28
C ASN A 66 -2.49 -28.75 23.22
N VAL A 67 -1.74 -27.79 22.68
CA VAL A 67 -1.07 -26.75 23.48
C VAL A 67 -2.08 -25.80 24.12
N ALA A 68 -3.08 -25.36 23.36
CA ALA A 68 -4.17 -24.52 23.86
C ALA A 68 -5.04 -25.22 24.91
N GLY A 69 -5.18 -26.54 24.81
CA GLY A 69 -5.84 -27.38 25.81
C GLY A 69 -5.08 -27.43 27.13
N ALA A 70 -3.74 -27.40 27.09
CA ALA A 70 -2.90 -27.41 28.28
C ALA A 70 -2.88 -26.05 29.02
N THR A 71 -3.23 -24.96 28.34
CA THR A 71 -3.31 -23.61 28.94
C THR A 71 -4.73 -23.22 29.37
N LYS A 72 -5.67 -24.17 29.41
CA LYS A 72 -7.04 -23.94 29.87
C LYS A 72 -7.06 -23.62 31.37
N THR A 73 -7.74 -22.55 31.72
CA THR A 73 -8.07 -22.18 33.10
C THR A 73 -9.59 -22.24 33.27
N VAL A 74 -10.06 -22.82 34.37
CA VAL A 74 -11.49 -22.87 34.70
C VAL A 74 -11.74 -21.82 35.77
N GLU A 75 -12.51 -20.79 35.42
CA GLU A 75 -12.95 -19.76 36.36
C GLU A 75 -14.44 -19.90 36.61
N THR A 76 -14.87 -19.90 37.88
CA THR A 76 -16.28 -19.87 38.24
C THR A 76 -16.77 -18.43 38.24
N VAL A 77 -17.54 -18.03 37.24
CA VAL A 77 -18.17 -16.69 37.17
C VAL A 77 -19.67 -16.86 37.38
N ALA A 78 -20.22 -16.21 38.41
CA ALA A 78 -21.65 -16.25 38.74
C ALA A 78 -22.25 -17.68 38.84
N GLY A 79 -21.53 -18.61 39.49
CA GLY A 79 -21.98 -19.99 39.69
C GLY A 79 -21.87 -20.92 38.46
N HIS A 80 -21.36 -20.42 37.32
CA HIS A 80 -21.12 -21.20 36.11
C HIS A 80 -19.61 -21.38 35.91
N GLU A 81 -19.18 -22.60 35.60
CA GLU A 81 -17.79 -22.88 35.20
C GLU A 81 -17.55 -22.38 33.77
N VAL A 82 -16.74 -21.33 33.63
CA VAL A 82 -16.32 -20.80 32.33
C VAL A 82 -14.87 -21.24 32.08
N THR A 83 -14.67 -22.05 31.04
CA THR A 83 -13.32 -22.47 30.63
C THR A 83 -12.71 -21.41 29.71
N LYS A 84 -11.67 -20.73 30.19
CA LYS A 84 -10.87 -19.78 29.40
C LYS A 84 -9.65 -20.48 28.81
N HIS A 85 -9.42 -20.27 27.52
CA HIS A 85 -8.21 -20.74 26.85
C HIS A 85 -7.06 -19.73 27.04
N GLY A 86 -5.84 -20.20 27.27
CA GLY A 86 -4.65 -19.34 27.20
C GLY A 86 -4.20 -19.11 25.75
N GLN A 87 -3.44 -18.04 25.49
CA GLN A 87 -2.83 -17.83 24.18
C GLN A 87 -1.81 -18.94 23.90
N ALA A 88 -2.00 -19.68 22.80
CA ALA A 88 -1.14 -20.78 22.40
C ALA A 88 -0.39 -20.39 21.14
N LYS A 89 0.90 -20.72 21.09
CA LYS A 89 1.78 -20.34 19.98
C LYS A 89 2.80 -21.43 19.73
N LEU A 90 2.91 -21.85 18.47
CA LEU A 90 4.00 -22.67 17.94
C LEU A 90 4.92 -21.76 17.13
N VAL A 91 6.23 -21.84 17.34
CA VAL A 91 7.20 -20.90 16.76
C VAL A 91 8.30 -21.64 16.04
N TRP A 92 8.72 -21.13 14.89
CA TRP A 92 9.88 -21.59 14.15
C TRP A 92 10.72 -20.39 13.72
N LEU A 93 11.99 -20.35 14.14
CA LEU A 93 12.95 -19.34 13.71
C LEU A 93 13.81 -19.94 12.59
N ALA A 94 13.69 -19.41 11.37
CA ALA A 94 14.49 -19.91 10.26
C ALA A 94 15.94 -19.41 10.36
N TRP A 95 16.13 -18.09 10.41
CA TRP A 95 17.40 -17.43 10.72
C TRP A 95 17.17 -15.93 11.00
N GLU A 96 18.20 -15.24 11.48
CA GLU A 96 18.19 -13.78 11.63
C GLU A 96 18.54 -13.11 10.29
N TRP A 97 17.64 -12.28 9.74
CA TRP A 97 17.81 -11.72 8.39
C TRP A 97 18.71 -10.47 8.40
N MET A 98 18.44 -9.51 9.27
CA MET A 98 19.23 -8.29 9.42
C MET A 98 18.98 -7.63 10.78
N ARG A 99 19.86 -6.71 11.19
CA ARG A 99 19.65 -5.82 12.34
C ARG A 99 19.57 -4.38 11.88
N THR A 100 18.65 -3.62 12.47
CA THR A 100 18.60 -2.16 12.33
C THR A 100 18.75 -1.50 13.70
N SER A 101 18.99 -0.19 13.74
CA SER A 101 19.07 0.59 14.98
C SER A 101 17.94 1.60 15.04
N GLY A 102 17.22 1.64 16.17
CA GLY A 102 16.24 2.70 16.46
C GLY A 102 16.91 4.01 16.87
N LEU A 103 16.09 5.03 17.16
CA LEU A 103 16.54 6.37 17.59
C LEU A 103 17.39 6.40 18.88
N ARG A 104 17.24 5.39 19.73
CA ARG A 104 17.99 5.24 20.98
C ARG A 104 19.18 4.29 20.84
N GLU A 105 19.63 4.04 19.61
CA GLU A 105 20.62 3.00 19.26
C GLU A 105 20.23 1.59 19.72
N ILE A 106 18.95 1.38 20.06
CA ILE A 106 18.41 0.07 20.41
C ILE A 106 18.44 -0.78 19.14
N SER A 107 19.20 -1.86 19.17
CA SER A 107 19.25 -2.82 18.08
C SER A 107 17.90 -3.53 17.95
N VAL A 108 17.29 -3.42 16.77
CA VAL A 108 16.04 -4.08 16.40
C VAL A 108 16.41 -5.26 15.48
N PRO A 109 16.34 -6.51 15.97
CA PRO A 109 16.57 -7.67 15.13
C PRO A 109 15.37 -7.89 14.20
N ILE A 110 15.65 -8.11 12.91
CA ILE A 110 14.66 -8.52 11.92
C ILE A 110 14.94 -9.99 11.62
N GLU A 111 14.14 -10.85 12.23
CA GLU A 111 14.25 -12.30 12.13
C GLU A 111 13.29 -12.84 11.07
N LEU A 112 13.70 -13.84 10.28
CA LEU A 112 12.77 -14.64 9.48
C LEU A 112 12.14 -15.70 10.39
N LYS A 113 11.15 -15.24 11.17
CA LYS A 113 10.48 -16.00 12.20
C LYS A 113 9.02 -16.21 11.83
N PHE A 114 8.58 -17.46 11.97
CA PHE A 114 7.23 -17.88 11.67
C PHE A 114 6.55 -18.41 12.93
N SER A 115 5.26 -18.16 13.06
CA SER A 115 4.46 -18.66 14.16
C SER A 115 3.04 -19.02 13.74
N VAL A 116 2.47 -19.99 14.44
CA VAL A 116 1.05 -20.34 14.35
C VAL A 116 0.45 -20.18 15.73
N ASP A 117 -0.51 -19.27 15.83
CA ASP A 117 -1.41 -19.11 16.97
C ASP A 117 -2.86 -19.38 16.55
N GLN A 118 -3.82 -19.15 17.45
CA GLN A 118 -5.24 -19.43 17.19
C GLN A 118 -5.80 -18.71 15.96
N LEU A 119 -5.33 -17.49 15.66
CA LEU A 119 -5.76 -16.71 14.50
C LEU A 119 -5.10 -17.22 13.20
N SER A 120 -3.77 -17.40 13.20
CA SER A 120 -3.04 -17.93 12.03
C SER A 120 -3.43 -19.37 11.73
N GLY A 121 -3.76 -20.18 12.74
CA GLY A 121 -4.14 -21.58 12.59
C GLY A 121 -5.43 -21.74 11.78
N VAL A 122 -6.45 -20.91 12.04
CA VAL A 122 -7.69 -20.91 11.25
C VAL A 122 -7.42 -20.46 9.82
N MET A 123 -6.66 -19.38 9.62
CA MET A 123 -6.31 -18.92 8.27
C MET A 123 -5.47 -19.94 7.49
N MET A 124 -4.56 -20.65 8.15
CA MET A 124 -3.73 -21.67 7.53
C MET A 124 -4.57 -22.83 6.98
N LEU A 125 -5.58 -23.27 7.74
CA LEU A 125 -6.54 -24.28 7.28
C LEU A 125 -7.40 -23.77 6.12
N VAL A 126 -7.85 -22.51 6.16
CA VAL A 126 -8.64 -21.91 5.07
C VAL A 126 -7.80 -21.82 3.79
N VAL A 127 -6.59 -21.26 3.87
CA VAL A 127 -5.71 -21.05 2.72
C VAL A 127 -5.30 -22.38 2.08
N THR A 128 -4.90 -23.37 2.87
CA THR A 128 -4.49 -24.68 2.33
C THR A 128 -5.68 -25.54 1.92
N GLY A 129 -6.78 -25.53 2.67
CA GLY A 129 -7.97 -26.33 2.39
C GLY A 129 -8.79 -25.81 1.20
N VAL A 130 -9.21 -24.54 1.24
CA VAL A 130 -9.92 -23.91 0.11
C VAL A 130 -8.98 -23.81 -1.09
N GLY A 131 -7.70 -23.51 -0.86
CA GLY A 131 -6.66 -23.55 -1.88
C GLY A 131 -6.60 -24.90 -2.59
N PHE A 132 -6.52 -26.02 -1.85
CA PHE A 132 -6.51 -27.36 -2.42
C PHE A 132 -7.76 -27.65 -3.27
N LEU A 133 -8.95 -27.29 -2.80
CA LEU A 133 -10.20 -27.46 -3.57
C LEU A 133 -10.19 -26.65 -4.88
N ILE A 134 -9.66 -25.42 -4.85
CA ILE A 134 -9.48 -24.60 -6.06
C ILE A 134 -8.44 -25.23 -7.00
N HIS A 135 -7.36 -25.83 -6.49
CA HIS A 135 -6.39 -26.53 -7.33
C HIS A 135 -7.03 -27.73 -8.03
N VAL A 136 -7.81 -28.54 -7.30
CA VAL A 136 -8.57 -29.67 -7.88
C VAL A 136 -9.49 -29.18 -9.00
N TYR A 137 -10.28 -28.14 -8.74
CA TYR A 137 -11.14 -27.52 -9.75
C TYR A 137 -10.36 -27.05 -10.98
N ALA A 138 -9.26 -26.33 -10.76
CA ALA A 138 -8.48 -25.71 -11.82
C ALA A 138 -7.85 -26.74 -12.77
N THR A 139 -7.61 -27.97 -12.30
CA THR A 139 -6.98 -29.01 -13.13
C THR A 139 -7.82 -29.39 -14.33
N GLU A 140 -9.15 -29.40 -14.19
CA GLU A 140 -10.06 -29.67 -15.31
C GLU A 140 -10.43 -28.38 -16.04
N TYR A 141 -10.66 -27.27 -15.31
CA TYR A 141 -11.01 -25.99 -15.93
C TYR A 141 -9.96 -25.50 -16.94
N MET A 142 -8.67 -25.65 -16.61
CA MET A 142 -7.55 -25.23 -17.46
C MET A 142 -7.06 -26.33 -18.42
N ARG A 143 -7.73 -27.48 -18.50
CA ARG A 143 -7.22 -28.67 -19.22
C ARG A 143 -6.86 -28.41 -20.67
N LYS A 144 -7.64 -27.58 -21.37
CA LYS A 144 -7.42 -27.23 -22.79
C LYS A 144 -6.39 -26.12 -23.02
N ASP A 145 -5.97 -25.40 -21.97
CA ASP A 145 -5.03 -24.28 -22.10
C ASP A 145 -3.60 -24.78 -22.42
N LYS A 146 -2.85 -24.01 -23.23
CA LYS A 146 -1.47 -24.31 -23.63
C LYS A 146 -0.48 -24.06 -22.48
N ALA A 147 -0.71 -23.03 -21.66
CA ALA A 147 0.19 -22.59 -20.60
C ALA A 147 -0.14 -23.21 -19.22
N TYR A 148 -0.55 -24.47 -19.20
CA TYR A 148 -0.98 -25.22 -18.00
C TYR A 148 0.06 -25.21 -16.87
N TRP A 149 1.34 -25.43 -17.20
CA TRP A 149 2.44 -25.44 -16.23
C TRP A 149 2.69 -24.07 -15.58
N ARG A 150 2.58 -22.99 -16.37
CA ARG A 150 2.74 -21.61 -15.89
C ARG A 150 1.62 -21.22 -14.94
N PHE A 151 0.39 -21.61 -15.27
CA PHE A 151 -0.77 -21.38 -14.42
C PHE A 151 -0.58 -21.99 -13.02
N PHE A 152 -0.21 -23.28 -12.95
CA PHE A 152 0.00 -23.96 -11.67
C PHE A 152 1.28 -23.53 -10.95
N CYS A 153 2.30 -23.07 -11.67
CA CYS A 153 3.45 -22.40 -11.05
C CYS A 153 2.99 -21.18 -10.24
N TYR A 154 2.19 -20.30 -10.86
CA TYR A 154 1.70 -19.08 -10.21
C TYR A 154 0.70 -19.38 -9.09
N LEU A 155 -0.18 -20.37 -9.26
CA LEU A 155 -1.15 -20.76 -8.23
C LEU A 155 -0.47 -21.33 -6.98
N ASN A 156 0.56 -22.15 -7.15
CA ASN A 156 1.38 -22.67 -6.05
C ASN A 156 2.18 -21.54 -5.35
N LEU A 157 2.77 -20.62 -6.13
CA LEU A 157 3.51 -19.47 -5.60
C LEU A 157 2.59 -18.54 -4.80
N PHE A 158 1.32 -18.44 -5.23
CA PHE A 158 0.30 -17.69 -4.51
C PHE A 158 0.03 -18.28 -3.13
N VAL A 159 -0.21 -19.59 -3.04
CA VAL A 159 -0.45 -20.28 -1.76
C VAL A 159 0.78 -20.14 -0.86
N PHE A 160 1.98 -20.29 -1.39
CA PHE A 160 3.22 -20.03 -0.65
C PHE A 160 3.26 -18.61 -0.07
N SER A 161 3.04 -17.59 -0.92
CA SER A 161 3.11 -16.19 -0.50
C SER A 161 2.06 -15.86 0.57
N MET A 162 0.85 -16.42 0.44
CA MET A 162 -0.19 -16.27 1.46
C MET A 162 0.16 -16.97 2.77
N LEU A 163 0.80 -18.14 2.72
CA LEU A 163 1.29 -18.83 3.92
C LEU A 163 2.38 -18.02 4.62
N VAL A 164 3.34 -17.44 3.88
CA VAL A 164 4.35 -16.54 4.45
C VAL A 164 3.69 -15.35 5.16
N LEU A 165 2.65 -14.76 4.55
CA LEU A 165 1.92 -13.61 5.11
C LEU A 165 1.25 -13.95 6.44
N ILE A 166 0.50 -15.06 6.51
CA ILE A 166 -0.26 -15.40 7.72
C ILE A 166 0.61 -16.04 8.81
N LEU A 167 1.71 -16.70 8.45
CA LEU A 167 2.60 -17.35 9.41
C LEU A 167 3.68 -16.40 9.94
N ALA A 168 3.74 -15.16 9.45
CA ALA A 168 4.73 -14.18 9.89
C ALA A 168 4.64 -13.86 11.39
N ASP A 169 5.78 -13.87 12.10
CA ASP A 169 5.86 -13.43 13.51
C ASP A 169 6.22 -11.94 13.68
N ASN A 170 6.44 -11.23 12.56
CA ASN A 170 6.77 -9.81 12.53
C ASN A 170 6.32 -9.15 11.21
N LEU A 171 6.30 -7.81 11.20
CA LEU A 171 5.84 -7.03 10.04
C LEU A 171 6.69 -7.19 8.78
N PRO A 172 8.04 -7.24 8.83
CA PRO A 172 8.86 -7.46 7.64
C PRO A 172 8.56 -8.79 6.93
N VAL A 173 8.45 -9.90 7.67
CA VAL A 173 8.08 -11.20 7.09
C VAL A 173 6.67 -11.15 6.50
N LEU A 174 5.73 -10.51 7.21
CA LEU A 174 4.38 -10.31 6.71
C LEU A 174 4.39 -9.52 5.40
N PHE A 175 5.22 -8.46 5.32
CA PHE A 175 5.39 -7.62 4.13
C PHE A 175 5.95 -8.41 2.94
N ILE A 176 6.87 -9.35 3.15
CA ILE A 176 7.34 -10.26 2.08
C ILE A 176 6.17 -11.07 1.51
N GLY A 177 5.35 -11.67 2.37
CA GLY A 177 4.15 -12.39 1.94
C GLY A 177 3.13 -11.47 1.26
N TRP A 178 2.96 -10.27 1.79
CA TRP A 178 2.05 -9.22 1.29
C TRP A 178 2.37 -8.78 -0.15
N GLU A 179 3.65 -8.54 -0.42
CA GLU A 179 4.23 -8.25 -1.72
C GLU A 179 4.15 -9.45 -2.66
N GLY A 180 4.50 -10.64 -2.17
CA GLY A 180 4.43 -11.89 -2.91
C GLY A 180 3.01 -12.19 -3.42
N VAL A 181 2.00 -12.00 -2.57
CA VAL A 181 0.59 -12.12 -2.96
C VAL A 181 0.22 -11.08 -4.02
N GLY A 182 0.70 -9.83 -3.88
CA GLY A 182 0.48 -8.78 -4.89
C GLY A 182 1.06 -9.13 -6.26
N LEU A 183 2.29 -9.65 -6.29
CA LEU A 183 2.96 -10.12 -7.51
C LEU A 183 2.24 -11.31 -8.14
N CYS A 184 1.86 -12.31 -7.35
CA CYS A 184 1.16 -13.49 -7.86
C CYS A 184 -0.21 -13.11 -8.45
N SER A 185 -0.92 -12.16 -7.83
CA SER A 185 -2.17 -11.61 -8.37
C SER A 185 -1.97 -10.91 -9.71
N TYR A 186 -0.93 -10.06 -9.84
CA TYR A 186 -0.59 -9.43 -11.11
C TYR A 186 -0.38 -10.47 -12.23
N LEU A 187 0.41 -11.50 -11.96
CA LEU A 187 0.73 -12.56 -12.92
C LEU A 187 -0.49 -13.41 -13.30
N LEU A 188 -1.40 -13.67 -12.36
CA LEU A 188 -2.59 -14.48 -12.59
C LEU A 188 -3.75 -13.70 -13.23
N ILE A 189 -3.92 -12.42 -12.91
CA ILE A 189 -4.91 -11.54 -13.56
C ILE A 189 -4.48 -11.32 -15.02
N GLY A 190 -3.21 -10.99 -15.25
CA GLY A 190 -2.62 -10.83 -16.57
C GLY A 190 -2.21 -12.15 -17.25
N PHE A 191 -2.74 -13.30 -16.82
CA PHE A 191 -2.29 -14.61 -17.31
C PHE A 191 -2.41 -14.78 -18.84
N TRP A 192 -3.51 -14.27 -19.40
CA TRP A 192 -3.73 -14.16 -20.85
C TRP A 192 -3.34 -12.76 -21.34
N TYR A 193 -2.05 -12.45 -21.25
CA TYR A 193 -1.48 -11.13 -21.59
C TYR A 193 -1.61 -10.76 -23.07
N ASP A 194 -1.87 -11.72 -23.97
CA ASP A 194 -2.10 -11.46 -25.39
C ASP A 194 -3.31 -10.53 -25.61
N LYS A 195 -4.26 -10.52 -24.66
CA LYS A 195 -5.38 -9.59 -24.62
C LYS A 195 -4.99 -8.35 -23.80
N MET A 196 -4.77 -7.22 -24.46
CA MET A 196 -4.40 -5.96 -23.81
C MET A 196 -5.30 -5.54 -22.63
N PRO A 197 -6.63 -5.70 -22.68
CA PRO A 197 -7.49 -5.40 -21.52
C PRO A 197 -7.10 -6.20 -20.26
N ASN A 198 -6.67 -7.45 -20.40
CA ASN A 198 -6.26 -8.29 -19.27
C ASN A 198 -4.92 -7.85 -18.68
N ALA A 199 -3.98 -7.46 -19.53
CA ALA A 199 -2.69 -6.94 -19.10
C ALA A 199 -2.85 -5.59 -18.36
N GLN A 200 -3.72 -4.71 -18.87
CA GLN A 200 -4.06 -3.44 -18.22
C GLN A 200 -4.74 -3.65 -16.86
N ALA A 201 -5.68 -4.59 -16.77
CA ALA A 201 -6.33 -4.96 -15.51
C ALA A 201 -5.30 -5.46 -14.47
N GLY A 202 -4.37 -6.32 -14.88
CA GLY A 202 -3.26 -6.77 -14.04
C GLY A 202 -2.42 -5.59 -13.54
N LYS A 203 -2.00 -4.69 -14.44
CA LYS A 203 -1.22 -3.49 -14.10
C LYS A 203 -1.95 -2.59 -13.09
N LYS A 204 -3.23 -2.31 -13.31
CA LYS A 204 -4.07 -1.50 -12.41
C LYS A 204 -4.12 -2.12 -11.01
N ALA A 205 -4.32 -3.44 -10.93
CA ALA A 205 -4.27 -4.15 -9.65
C ALA A 205 -2.92 -4.01 -8.96
N PHE A 206 -1.82 -4.18 -9.69
CA PHE A 206 -0.49 -4.05 -9.09
C PHE A 206 -0.21 -2.65 -8.54
N ILE A 207 -0.56 -1.60 -9.30
CA ILE A 207 -0.37 -0.19 -8.89
C ILE A 207 -1.23 0.14 -7.67
N ALA A 208 -2.52 -0.21 -7.68
CA ALA A 208 -3.43 0.08 -6.56
C ALA A 208 -2.97 -0.58 -5.26
N ASN A 209 -2.46 -1.81 -5.35
CA ASN A 209 -1.88 -2.50 -4.19
C ASN A 209 -0.58 -1.82 -3.73
N ARG A 210 0.30 -1.42 -4.66
CA ARG A 210 1.56 -0.74 -4.32
C ARG A 210 1.37 0.57 -3.57
N ILE A 211 0.30 1.31 -3.90
CA ILE A 211 -0.10 2.52 -3.17
C ILE A 211 -0.46 2.18 -1.71
N GLY A 212 -1.17 1.07 -1.48
CA GLY A 212 -1.42 0.56 -0.14
C GLY A 212 -0.14 0.11 0.57
N ASP A 213 0.73 -0.60 -0.14
CA ASP A 213 1.98 -1.16 0.38
C ASP A 213 2.92 -0.05 0.91
N PHE A 214 2.88 1.15 0.30
CA PHE A 214 3.54 2.35 0.82
C PHE A 214 3.05 2.74 2.22
N GLY A 215 1.75 2.64 2.50
CA GLY A 215 1.18 2.89 3.83
C GLY A 215 1.71 1.93 4.89
N LEU A 216 1.77 0.64 4.57
CA LEU A 216 2.33 -0.39 5.45
C LEU A 216 3.83 -0.14 5.71
N LEU A 217 4.57 0.31 4.71
CA LEU A 217 5.98 0.68 4.84
C LEU A 217 6.19 1.89 5.76
N CYS A 218 5.37 2.95 5.62
CA CYS A 218 5.35 4.08 6.53
C CYS A 218 5.03 3.64 7.98
N ALA A 219 4.07 2.73 8.15
CA ALA A 219 3.72 2.20 9.47
C ALA A 219 4.90 1.46 10.13
N MET A 220 5.65 0.65 9.37
CA MET A 220 6.83 -0.04 9.89
C MET A 220 7.89 0.95 10.38
N PHE A 221 8.18 2.01 9.62
CA PHE A 221 9.13 3.03 10.08
C PHE A 221 8.67 3.78 11.32
N LEU A 222 7.38 4.12 11.41
CA LEU A 222 6.81 4.74 12.60
C LEU A 222 6.85 3.80 13.81
N LEU A 223 6.61 2.50 13.62
CA LEU A 223 6.70 1.52 14.70
C LEU A 223 8.13 1.36 15.21
N VAL A 224 9.14 1.31 14.32
CA VAL A 224 10.56 1.33 14.73
C VAL A 224 10.89 2.61 15.49
N TYR A 225 10.38 3.76 15.02
CA TYR A 225 10.59 5.07 15.66
C TYR A 225 10.02 5.11 17.09
N TYR A 226 8.77 4.66 17.30
CA TYR A 226 8.08 4.79 18.59
C TYR A 226 8.30 3.63 19.55
N THR A 227 8.28 2.40 19.04
CA THR A 227 8.31 1.18 19.87
C THR A 227 9.68 0.51 19.90
N GLY A 228 10.54 0.78 18.91
CA GLY A 228 11.82 0.08 18.76
C GLY A 228 11.67 -1.41 18.41
N ALA A 229 10.53 -1.81 17.87
CA ALA A 229 10.22 -3.21 17.57
C ALA A 229 9.33 -3.35 16.32
N LEU A 230 9.40 -4.52 15.69
CA LEU A 230 8.57 -4.90 14.53
C LEU A 230 7.90 -6.27 14.69
N ASP A 231 8.21 -6.99 15.78
CA ASP A 231 7.55 -8.22 16.20
C ASP A 231 6.32 -7.93 17.08
N TRP A 232 5.38 -8.87 17.13
CA TRP A 232 4.11 -8.68 17.84
C TRP A 232 4.30 -8.35 19.32
N THR A 233 5.21 -9.05 19.99
CA THR A 233 5.50 -8.89 21.42
C THR A 233 6.18 -7.56 21.72
N GLY A 234 7.18 -7.17 20.94
CA GLY A 234 7.88 -5.90 21.09
C GLY A 234 6.96 -4.70 20.86
N ILE A 235 6.10 -4.75 19.83
CA ILE A 235 5.12 -3.68 19.57
C ILE A 235 4.11 -3.58 20.73
N ALA A 236 3.61 -4.71 21.24
CA ALA A 236 2.68 -4.72 22.37
C ALA A 236 3.31 -4.12 23.65
N ASN A 237 4.57 -4.49 23.94
CA ASN A 237 5.31 -3.95 25.08
C ASN A 237 5.61 -2.44 24.93
N GLY A 238 5.89 -1.99 23.70
CA GLY A 238 6.15 -0.58 23.36
C GLY A 238 4.90 0.28 23.15
N SER A 239 3.69 -0.29 23.29
CA SER A 239 2.41 0.39 23.00
C SER A 239 2.21 1.70 23.78
N GLN A 240 2.76 1.81 24.98
CA GLN A 240 2.67 3.02 25.80
C GLN A 240 3.33 4.24 25.12
N SER A 241 4.41 4.04 24.38
CA SER A 241 5.11 5.10 23.64
C SER A 241 4.25 5.67 22.50
N LEU A 242 3.33 4.87 21.94
CA LEU A 242 2.42 5.31 20.86
C LEU A 242 1.33 6.25 21.37
N VAL A 243 1.02 6.20 22.66
CA VAL A 243 0.00 7.02 23.32
C VAL A 243 0.62 8.18 24.09
N ALA A 244 1.95 8.35 24.01
CA ALA A 244 2.64 9.46 24.66
C ALA A 244 2.23 10.81 24.04
N THR A 245 2.04 11.81 24.90
CA THR A 245 1.41 13.09 24.55
C THR A 245 2.32 14.30 24.68
N GLY A 246 3.61 14.11 24.99
CA GLY A 246 4.57 15.21 24.93
C GLY A 246 4.77 15.71 23.49
N ASP A 247 5.08 17.00 23.30
CA ASP A 247 5.25 17.61 21.96
C ASP A 247 6.30 16.89 21.09
N ALA A 248 7.31 16.28 21.70
CA ALA A 248 8.33 15.48 21.00
C ALA A 248 7.85 14.07 20.58
N ALA A 249 6.75 13.59 21.16
CA ALA A 249 6.16 12.28 20.86
C ALA A 249 4.96 12.38 19.90
N GLN A 250 4.36 13.55 19.74
CA GLN A 250 3.26 13.77 18.81
C GLN A 250 3.76 14.01 17.39
N VAL A 251 2.97 13.57 16.40
CA VAL A 251 3.23 13.85 14.98
C VAL A 251 2.58 15.18 14.63
N HIS A 252 3.39 16.14 14.19
CA HIS A 252 2.94 17.44 13.71
C HIS A 252 2.47 17.34 12.27
N LEU A 253 1.16 17.37 12.04
CA LEU A 253 0.58 17.40 10.69
C LEU A 253 0.73 18.79 10.07
N TRP A 254 0.51 19.83 10.87
CA TRP A 254 0.62 21.21 10.41
C TRP A 254 0.90 22.18 11.56
N PRO A 255 1.98 22.99 11.50
CA PRO A 255 3.04 23.02 10.49
C PRO A 255 3.88 21.73 10.48
N ILE A 256 4.28 21.25 9.30
CA ILE A 256 5.03 20.00 9.15
C ILE A 256 6.36 20.11 9.92
N GLY A 257 6.62 19.15 10.81
CA GLY A 257 7.84 19.11 11.62
C GLY A 257 7.85 20.07 12.82
N GLY A 258 6.74 20.75 13.12
CA GLY A 258 6.59 21.60 14.30
C GLY A 258 7.34 22.94 14.22
N GLY A 259 7.90 23.30 13.05
CA GLY A 259 8.58 24.58 12.83
C GLY A 259 7.61 25.75 12.65
N GLN A 260 8.06 26.97 12.96
CA GLN A 260 7.32 28.19 12.65
C GLN A 260 7.61 28.64 11.21
N PHE A 261 6.59 29.07 10.47
CA PHE A 261 6.79 29.62 9.12
C PHE A 261 7.35 31.04 9.24
N GLN A 262 8.55 31.26 8.72
CA GLN A 262 9.14 32.60 8.58
C GLN A 262 8.87 33.14 7.17
N ASP A 263 8.61 34.43 7.05
CA ASP A 263 8.38 35.06 5.75
C ASP A 263 9.62 34.96 4.86
N ALA A 264 9.45 34.46 3.63
CA ALA A 264 10.55 34.30 2.68
C ALA A 264 10.76 35.60 1.89
N ALA A 265 11.98 36.12 1.88
CA ALA A 265 12.36 37.28 1.08
C ALA A 265 13.32 36.88 -0.05
N PHE A 266 12.90 37.07 -1.30
CA PHE A 266 13.76 36.96 -2.48
C PHE A 266 13.96 38.36 -3.07
N GLY A 267 14.98 39.07 -2.58
CA GLY A 267 15.22 40.47 -2.99
C GLY A 267 14.05 41.39 -2.64
N PRO A 268 13.44 42.13 -3.59
CA PRO A 268 12.31 43.02 -3.32
C PRO A 268 10.98 42.27 -3.08
N ILE A 269 10.93 40.96 -3.36
CA ILE A 269 9.71 40.15 -3.25
C ILE A 269 9.67 39.52 -1.85
N LYS A 270 8.75 40.00 -1.02
CA LYS A 270 8.42 39.38 0.27
C LYS A 270 7.20 38.48 0.07
N ILE A 271 7.39 37.17 0.30
CA ILE A 271 6.30 36.21 0.33
C ILE A 271 5.94 36.02 1.80
N PRO A 272 4.79 36.55 2.27
CA PRO A 272 4.33 36.25 3.62
C PRO A 272 4.03 34.76 3.67
N LEU A 273 4.74 34.02 4.50
CA LEU A 273 4.47 32.59 4.76
C LEU A 273 3.82 32.41 6.13
N SER A 274 3.81 33.45 6.96
CA SER A 274 3.13 33.53 8.25
C SER A 274 1.62 33.26 8.20
N TRP A 275 0.93 33.52 7.07
CA TRP A 275 -0.50 33.19 6.91
C TRP A 275 -0.79 31.68 6.91
N LEU A 276 0.22 30.84 6.67
CA LEU A 276 0.11 29.39 6.73
C LEU A 276 0.18 28.85 8.17
N GLN A 277 0.52 29.69 9.15
CA GLN A 277 0.72 29.26 10.53
C GLN A 277 -0.63 29.20 11.29
N PRO A 278 -1.06 28.04 11.79
CA PRO A 278 -2.31 27.92 12.54
C PRO A 278 -2.17 28.45 13.97
N ASN A 279 -3.28 28.94 14.56
CA ASN A 279 -3.31 29.38 15.97
C ASN A 279 -3.00 28.25 16.96
N LYS A 280 -3.28 27.00 16.59
CA LYS A 280 -2.91 25.78 17.32
C LYS A 280 -2.36 24.76 16.34
N ALA A 281 -1.21 24.17 16.63
CA ALA A 281 -0.64 23.11 15.81
C ALA A 281 -1.61 21.92 15.72
N ILE A 282 -1.79 21.38 14.51
CA ILE A 282 -2.58 20.18 14.28
C ILE A 282 -1.66 18.98 14.53
N THR A 283 -1.83 18.34 15.69
CA THR A 283 -1.02 17.20 16.10
C THR A 283 -1.88 15.93 16.22
N ILE A 284 -1.26 14.78 15.96
CA ILE A 284 -1.87 13.46 16.16
C ILE A 284 -0.94 12.58 17.00
N THR A 285 -1.51 11.62 17.71
CA THR A 285 -0.73 10.63 18.49
C THR A 285 0.01 9.68 17.55
N GLY A 286 1.14 9.13 18.01
CA GLY A 286 1.88 8.10 17.27
C GLY A 286 1.01 6.90 16.92
N ALA A 287 0.13 6.47 17.84
CA ALA A 287 -0.87 5.43 17.60
C ALA A 287 -1.78 5.75 16.41
N THR A 288 -2.24 7.00 16.29
CA THR A 288 -3.12 7.44 15.20
C THR A 288 -2.36 7.45 13.87
N ALA A 289 -1.13 7.96 13.85
CA ALA A 289 -0.29 7.97 12.66
C ALA A 289 0.01 6.55 12.15
N VAL A 290 0.41 5.64 13.06
CA VAL A 290 0.65 4.23 12.75
C VAL A 290 -0.63 3.55 12.24
N ALA A 291 -1.75 3.72 12.94
CA ALA A 291 -3.00 3.06 12.57
C ALA A 291 -3.57 3.56 11.23
N ILE A 292 -3.44 4.84 10.88
CA ILE A 292 -3.83 5.37 9.55
C ILE A 292 -2.91 4.81 8.46
N ALA A 293 -1.60 4.74 8.71
CA ALA A 293 -0.64 4.18 7.75
C ALA A 293 -0.92 2.68 7.51
N LEU A 294 -1.19 1.91 8.56
CA LEU A 294 -1.62 0.51 8.46
C LEU A 294 -2.95 0.37 7.71
N LEU A 295 -3.92 1.26 7.99
CA LEU A 295 -5.22 1.27 7.32
C LEU A 295 -5.06 1.50 5.81
N LEU A 296 -4.14 2.37 5.37
CA LEU A 296 -3.87 2.56 3.94
C LEU A 296 -3.39 1.25 3.28
N GLY A 297 -2.53 0.48 3.94
CA GLY A 297 -2.17 -0.87 3.49
C GLY A 297 -3.39 -1.79 3.41
N CYS A 298 -4.18 -1.83 4.47
CA CYS A 298 -5.35 -2.70 4.57
C CYS A 298 -6.41 -2.39 3.49
N THR A 299 -6.62 -1.10 3.19
CA THR A 299 -7.59 -0.65 2.18
C THR A 299 -7.16 -1.04 0.76
N GLY A 300 -5.86 -1.00 0.44
CA GLY A 300 -5.31 -1.46 -0.83
C GLY A 300 -5.59 -2.94 -1.10
N LYS A 301 -5.14 -3.84 -0.21
CA LYS A 301 -5.32 -5.30 -0.40
C LYS A 301 -6.76 -5.76 -0.28
N SER A 302 -7.55 -5.14 0.61
CA SER A 302 -8.96 -5.53 0.84
C SER A 302 -9.94 -4.77 -0.04
N ALA A 303 -9.44 -4.06 -1.07
CA ALA A 303 -10.24 -3.33 -2.03
C ALA A 303 -11.34 -2.46 -1.36
N GLN A 304 -10.95 -1.67 -0.36
CA GLN A 304 -11.86 -0.73 0.30
C GLN A 304 -11.84 0.62 -0.40
N LEU A 305 -12.88 1.44 -0.23
CA LEU A 305 -12.80 2.84 -0.65
C LEU A 305 -11.59 3.52 0.02
N PRO A 306 -10.76 4.28 -0.72
CA PRO A 306 -10.86 4.61 -2.15
C PRO A 306 -10.32 3.56 -3.15
N LEU A 307 -9.45 2.64 -2.70
CA LEU A 307 -8.67 1.73 -3.55
C LEU A 307 -9.41 0.46 -4.05
N TYR A 308 -10.75 0.42 -4.07
CA TYR A 308 -11.49 -0.80 -4.47
C TYR A 308 -11.43 -1.13 -5.97
N VAL A 309 -11.12 -0.13 -6.80
CA VAL A 309 -11.32 -0.13 -8.26
C VAL A 309 -10.60 -1.24 -9.01
N TRP A 310 -9.54 -1.81 -8.44
CA TRP A 310 -8.82 -2.89 -9.11
C TRP A 310 -9.52 -4.25 -9.03
N LEU A 311 -10.36 -4.47 -8.01
CA LEU A 311 -10.91 -5.79 -7.72
C LEU A 311 -11.97 -6.24 -8.76
N PRO A 312 -12.86 -5.36 -9.27
CA PRO A 312 -13.75 -5.72 -10.38
C PRO A 312 -13.02 -6.06 -11.68
N ASP A 313 -11.91 -5.37 -11.97
CA ASP A 313 -11.12 -5.60 -13.19
C ASP A 313 -10.28 -6.89 -13.10
N ALA A 314 -9.98 -7.36 -11.88
CA ALA A 314 -9.34 -8.66 -11.64
C ALA A 314 -10.16 -9.85 -12.22
N MET A 315 -11.42 -9.62 -12.61
CA MET A 315 -12.24 -10.60 -13.33
C MET A 315 -11.75 -10.93 -14.74
N ALA A 316 -10.76 -10.20 -15.26
CA ALA A 316 -10.02 -10.56 -16.46
C ALA A 316 -9.30 -11.92 -16.35
N GLY A 317 -8.88 -12.30 -15.13
CA GLY A 317 -8.18 -13.56 -14.88
C GLY A 317 -9.09 -14.79 -14.98
N PRO A 318 -8.52 -16.00 -15.11
CA PRO A 318 -9.28 -17.26 -15.11
C PRO A 318 -10.13 -17.42 -13.85
N THR A 319 -11.30 -18.05 -13.95
CA THR A 319 -12.24 -18.16 -12.83
C THR A 319 -11.69 -18.82 -11.55
N PRO A 320 -10.81 -19.85 -11.61
CA PRO A 320 -10.17 -20.37 -10.40
C PRO A 320 -9.28 -19.34 -9.68
N VAL A 321 -8.68 -18.40 -10.42
CA VAL A 321 -7.91 -17.28 -9.87
C VAL A 321 -8.85 -16.33 -9.14
N SER A 322 -9.97 -15.97 -9.76
CA SER A 322 -11.00 -15.14 -9.12
C SER A 322 -11.49 -15.77 -7.82
N ALA A 323 -11.73 -17.09 -7.79
CA ALA A 323 -12.10 -17.79 -6.57
C ALA A 323 -11.01 -17.69 -5.48
N LEU A 324 -9.74 -17.85 -5.83
CA LEU A 324 -8.64 -17.80 -4.86
C LEU A 324 -8.44 -16.39 -4.28
N ILE A 325 -8.34 -15.39 -5.15
CA ILE A 325 -8.10 -13.98 -4.79
C ILE A 325 -9.25 -13.43 -3.94
N HIS A 326 -10.50 -13.73 -4.32
CA HIS A 326 -11.69 -13.11 -3.73
C HIS A 326 -12.25 -13.85 -2.52
N ALA A 327 -11.89 -15.12 -2.31
CA ALA A 327 -12.47 -15.89 -1.20
C ALA A 327 -11.48 -16.06 -0.04
N ALA A 328 -10.33 -16.68 -0.30
CA ALA A 328 -9.50 -17.26 0.76
C ALA A 328 -8.19 -16.51 1.04
N THR A 329 -7.78 -15.58 0.17
CA THR A 329 -6.40 -15.09 0.19
C THR A 329 -6.28 -13.55 0.20
N MET A 330 -5.99 -12.93 -0.94
CA MET A 330 -5.54 -11.54 -1.06
C MET A 330 -6.43 -10.55 -0.34
N VAL A 331 -7.73 -10.61 -0.58
CA VAL A 331 -8.66 -9.64 0.00
C VAL A 331 -8.85 -9.78 1.50
N THR A 332 -8.54 -10.95 2.05
CA THR A 332 -8.64 -11.22 3.49
C THR A 332 -7.41 -10.74 4.26
N ALA A 333 -6.29 -10.50 3.57
CA ALA A 333 -5.02 -10.12 4.18
C ALA A 333 -5.10 -8.79 4.95
N GLY A 334 -5.86 -7.80 4.47
CA GLY A 334 -6.02 -6.54 5.21
C GLY A 334 -6.89 -6.67 6.46
N VAL A 335 -7.99 -7.44 6.40
CA VAL A 335 -8.77 -7.75 7.61
C VAL A 335 -7.92 -8.53 8.61
N TYR A 336 -7.13 -9.49 8.13
CA TYR A 336 -6.19 -10.26 8.94
C TYR A 336 -5.14 -9.37 9.63
N LEU A 337 -4.57 -8.39 8.91
CA LEU A 337 -3.62 -7.42 9.49
C LEU A 337 -4.27 -6.55 10.59
N ILE A 338 -5.50 -6.08 10.38
CA ILE A 338 -6.25 -5.33 11.41
C ILE A 338 -6.51 -6.21 12.64
N CYS A 339 -6.89 -7.47 12.45
CA CYS A 339 -7.08 -8.42 13.55
C CYS A 339 -5.77 -8.68 14.31
N ARG A 340 -4.68 -8.94 13.57
CA ARG A 340 -3.34 -9.23 14.11
C ARG A 340 -2.79 -8.07 14.93
N LEU A 341 -3.02 -6.83 14.49
CA LEU A 341 -2.62 -5.59 15.17
C LEU A 341 -3.80 -4.90 15.87
N SER A 342 -4.83 -5.64 16.26
CA SER A 342 -6.03 -5.10 16.91
C SER A 342 -5.68 -4.27 18.15
N PHE A 343 -4.71 -4.72 18.95
CA PHE A 343 -4.19 -3.99 20.11
C PHE A 343 -3.53 -2.65 19.78
N VAL A 344 -3.10 -2.41 18.53
CA VAL A 344 -2.61 -1.09 18.06
C VAL A 344 -3.76 -0.20 17.61
N PHE A 345 -4.70 -0.75 16.84
CA PHE A 345 -5.85 -0.01 16.31
C PHE A 345 -6.75 0.55 17.41
N VAL A 346 -6.98 -0.22 18.48
CA VAL A 346 -7.83 0.17 19.60
C VAL A 346 -7.25 1.34 20.41
N LEU A 347 -5.94 1.62 20.31
CA LEU A 347 -5.32 2.80 20.91
C LEU A 347 -5.80 4.12 20.26
N SER A 348 -6.40 4.07 19.06
CA SER A 348 -6.95 5.25 18.38
C SER A 348 -8.42 5.03 18.00
N PRO A 349 -9.38 5.40 18.88
CA PRO A 349 -10.81 5.41 18.56
C PRO A 349 -11.18 6.20 17.28
N PRO A 350 -10.54 7.33 16.95
CA PRO A 350 -10.75 8.00 15.67
C PRO A 350 -10.50 7.08 14.46
N VAL A 351 -9.41 6.31 14.48
CA VAL A 351 -9.08 5.42 13.36
C VAL A 351 -10.03 4.24 13.31
N MET A 352 -10.43 3.69 14.45
CA MET A 352 -11.48 2.65 14.52
C MET A 352 -12.78 3.11 13.86
N MET A 353 -13.22 4.35 14.12
CA MET A 353 -14.37 4.94 13.44
C MET A 353 -14.14 5.09 11.93
N ILE A 354 -12.95 5.53 11.50
CA ILE A 354 -12.62 5.61 10.07
C ILE A 354 -12.68 4.23 9.42
N VAL A 355 -12.18 3.17 10.07
CA VAL A 355 -12.29 1.78 9.58
C VAL A 355 -13.76 1.38 9.44
N ALA A 356 -14.58 1.65 10.45
CA ALA A 356 -16.01 1.31 10.45
C ALA A 356 -16.78 2.06 9.34
N LEU A 357 -16.54 3.37 9.20
CA LEU A 357 -17.16 4.20 8.16
C LEU A 357 -16.72 3.77 6.77
N THR A 358 -15.42 3.55 6.56
CA THR A 358 -14.91 3.04 5.28
C THR A 358 -15.53 1.70 4.93
N GLY A 359 -15.67 0.79 5.89
CA GLY A 359 -16.34 -0.49 5.70
C GLY A 359 -17.83 -0.35 5.33
N ALA A 360 -18.60 0.43 6.09
CA ALA A 360 -20.02 0.67 5.83
C ALA A 360 -20.27 1.34 4.47
N LEU A 361 -19.49 2.37 4.14
CA LEU A 361 -19.59 3.06 2.85
C LEU A 361 -19.20 2.15 1.70
N THR A 362 -18.12 1.36 1.85
CA THR A 362 -17.71 0.37 0.84
C THR A 362 -18.79 -0.68 0.63
N ALA A 363 -19.42 -1.16 1.70
CA ALA A 363 -20.50 -2.13 1.65
C ALA A 363 -21.69 -1.65 0.83
N VAL A 364 -22.18 -0.44 1.10
CA VAL A 364 -23.31 0.19 0.38
C VAL A 364 -22.93 0.50 -1.05
N PHE A 365 -21.77 1.13 -1.25
CA PHE A 365 -21.32 1.59 -2.56
C PHE A 365 -21.15 0.40 -3.53
N ALA A 366 -20.44 -0.65 -3.12
CA ALA A 366 -20.24 -1.83 -3.94
C ALA A 366 -21.56 -2.60 -4.19
N ALA A 367 -22.44 -2.67 -3.19
CA ALA A 367 -23.76 -3.28 -3.35
C ALA A 367 -24.63 -2.51 -4.36
N GLY A 368 -24.57 -1.17 -4.34
CA GLY A 368 -25.26 -0.32 -5.33
C GLY A 368 -24.79 -0.58 -6.75
N ILE A 369 -23.47 -0.71 -6.97
CA ILE A 369 -22.92 -1.05 -8.29
C ILE A 369 -23.31 -2.47 -8.72
N ALA A 370 -23.30 -3.44 -7.80
CA ALA A 370 -23.65 -4.83 -8.12
C ALA A 370 -25.08 -5.00 -8.69
N LEU A 371 -26.02 -4.10 -8.35
CA LEU A 371 -27.39 -4.11 -8.87
C LEU A 371 -27.45 -4.02 -10.40
N VAL A 372 -26.52 -3.27 -11.00
CA VAL A 372 -26.54 -2.89 -12.43
C VAL A 372 -25.53 -3.69 -13.27
N GLN A 373 -24.71 -4.54 -12.64
CA GLN A 373 -23.74 -5.38 -13.36
C GLN A 373 -24.44 -6.54 -14.07
N ASN A 374 -24.10 -6.77 -15.34
CA ASN A 374 -24.67 -7.87 -16.13
C ASN A 374 -23.74 -9.08 -16.26
N ASP A 375 -22.45 -8.89 -16.05
CA ASP A 375 -21.45 -9.94 -16.02
C ASP A 375 -21.51 -10.70 -14.68
N ILE A 376 -21.67 -12.03 -14.74
CA ILE A 376 -21.81 -12.89 -13.55
C ILE A 376 -20.59 -12.79 -12.62
N LYS A 377 -19.36 -12.70 -13.17
CA LYS A 377 -18.13 -12.59 -12.39
C LYS A 377 -18.03 -11.20 -11.76
N LYS A 378 -18.39 -10.14 -12.47
CA LYS A 378 -18.38 -8.77 -11.92
C LYS A 378 -19.39 -8.60 -10.79
N VAL A 379 -20.59 -9.17 -10.89
CA VAL A 379 -21.57 -9.20 -9.76
C VAL A 379 -20.94 -9.87 -8.53
N LEU A 380 -20.24 -10.99 -8.73
CA LEU A 380 -19.54 -11.70 -7.65
C LEU A 380 -18.34 -10.92 -7.09
N ALA A 381 -17.63 -10.15 -7.92
CA ALA A 381 -16.53 -9.28 -7.50
C ALA A 381 -17.03 -8.12 -6.63
N TYR A 382 -18.03 -7.36 -7.07
CA TYR A 382 -18.60 -6.26 -6.27
C TYR A 382 -19.26 -6.76 -4.98
N SER A 383 -19.90 -7.92 -5.01
CA SER A 383 -20.40 -8.52 -3.78
C SER A 383 -19.28 -8.95 -2.84
N THR A 384 -18.07 -9.19 -3.32
CA THR A 384 -16.87 -9.45 -2.48
C THR A 384 -16.40 -8.14 -1.84
N VAL A 385 -16.29 -7.06 -2.61
CA VAL A 385 -16.02 -5.70 -2.08
C VAL A 385 -17.02 -5.37 -0.97
N SER A 386 -18.31 -5.66 -1.19
CA SER A 386 -19.35 -5.42 -0.19
C SER A 386 -19.19 -6.26 1.08
N GLN A 387 -18.86 -7.56 0.97
CA GLN A 387 -18.61 -8.41 2.14
C GLN A 387 -17.37 -7.99 2.94
N LEU A 388 -16.30 -7.59 2.25
CA LEU A 388 -15.12 -7.02 2.91
C LEU A 388 -15.47 -5.72 3.66
N GLY A 389 -16.39 -4.92 3.10
CA GLY A 389 -16.96 -3.77 3.79
C GLY A 389 -17.65 -4.15 5.12
N PHE A 390 -18.41 -5.24 5.16
CA PHE A 390 -18.97 -5.77 6.42
C PHE A 390 -17.87 -6.21 7.39
N MET A 391 -16.81 -6.88 6.91
CA MET A 391 -15.68 -7.28 7.75
C MET A 391 -14.98 -6.06 8.36
N PHE A 392 -14.75 -5.01 7.56
CA PHE A 392 -14.18 -3.73 8.01
C PHE A 392 -15.09 -3.01 9.00
N LEU A 393 -16.40 -3.02 8.77
CA LEU A 393 -17.38 -2.51 9.73
C LEU A 393 -17.25 -3.24 11.08
N GLY A 394 -17.23 -4.57 11.06
CA GLY A 394 -17.09 -5.40 12.28
C GLY A 394 -15.81 -5.11 13.06
N VAL A 395 -14.65 -5.18 12.40
CA VAL A 395 -13.37 -4.89 13.08
C VAL A 395 -13.26 -3.42 13.50
N GLY A 396 -13.87 -2.48 12.76
CA GLY A 396 -13.87 -1.05 13.06
C GLY A 396 -14.72 -0.67 14.28
N VAL A 397 -15.79 -1.41 14.58
CA VAL A 397 -16.55 -1.25 15.83
C VAL A 397 -15.97 -2.06 17.00
N GLY A 398 -14.81 -2.69 16.81
CA GLY A 398 -14.13 -3.50 17.84
C GLY A 398 -14.64 -4.94 17.94
N ALA A 399 -15.48 -5.39 17.00
CA ALA A 399 -15.95 -6.78 16.92
C ALA A 399 -14.98 -7.65 16.11
N PHE A 400 -13.73 -7.76 16.58
CA PHE A 400 -12.65 -8.45 15.86
C PHE A 400 -13.00 -9.91 15.55
N THR A 401 -13.56 -10.62 16.53
CA THR A 401 -13.97 -12.02 16.36
C THR A 401 -15.07 -12.17 15.31
N ALA A 402 -16.10 -11.32 15.34
CA ALA A 402 -17.19 -11.37 14.37
C ALA A 402 -16.71 -11.02 12.96
N GLY A 403 -15.88 -9.99 12.83
CA GLY A 403 -15.26 -9.58 11.56
C GLY A 403 -14.41 -10.71 10.95
N PHE A 404 -13.57 -11.35 11.76
CA PHE A 404 -12.76 -12.49 11.32
C PHE A 404 -13.59 -13.76 11.07
N PHE A 405 -14.63 -14.01 11.86
CA PHE A 405 -15.54 -15.12 11.61
C PHE A 405 -16.26 -14.95 10.26
N HIS A 406 -16.59 -13.72 9.87
CA HIS A 406 -17.10 -13.46 8.54
C HIS A 406 -16.07 -13.71 7.44
N VAL A 407 -14.78 -13.42 7.66
CA VAL A 407 -13.68 -13.83 6.74
C VAL A 407 -13.71 -15.35 6.52
N PHE A 408 -13.83 -16.11 7.61
CA PHE A 408 -13.87 -17.57 7.58
C PHE A 408 -15.08 -18.11 6.80
N THR A 409 -16.30 -17.66 7.10
CA THR A 409 -17.50 -18.12 6.39
C THR A 409 -17.49 -17.71 4.92
N HIS A 410 -17.02 -16.49 4.64
CA HIS A 410 -16.87 -15.93 3.30
C HIS A 410 -15.96 -16.75 2.40
N ALA A 411 -14.86 -17.29 2.92
CA ALA A 411 -13.96 -18.12 2.14
C ALA A 411 -14.68 -19.33 1.50
N PHE A 412 -15.67 -19.91 2.18
CA PHE A 412 -16.42 -21.05 1.65
C PHE A 412 -17.47 -20.62 0.61
N PHE A 413 -18.41 -19.74 1.00
CA PHE A 413 -19.51 -19.40 0.10
C PHE A 413 -19.04 -18.61 -1.13
N LYS A 414 -17.97 -17.79 -1.03
CA LYS A 414 -17.42 -17.10 -2.21
C LYS A 414 -16.65 -18.02 -3.13
N ALA A 415 -15.82 -18.91 -2.59
CA ALA A 415 -15.14 -19.90 -3.42
C ALA A 415 -16.18 -20.71 -4.20
N CYS A 416 -17.24 -21.18 -3.53
CA CYS A 416 -18.33 -21.90 -4.19
C CYS A 416 -19.03 -21.06 -5.27
N LEU A 417 -19.37 -19.80 -5.00
CA LEU A 417 -20.03 -18.90 -5.97
C LEU A 417 -19.16 -18.65 -7.21
N PHE A 418 -17.86 -18.36 -7.04
CA PHE A 418 -16.95 -18.14 -8.17
C PHE A 418 -16.72 -19.41 -8.98
N LEU A 419 -16.45 -20.54 -8.32
CA LEU A 419 -16.28 -21.83 -9.00
C LEU A 419 -17.58 -22.26 -9.70
N GLY A 420 -18.73 -21.98 -9.09
CA GLY A 420 -20.05 -22.26 -9.66
C GLY A 420 -20.34 -21.39 -10.89
N ALA A 421 -20.02 -20.10 -10.82
CA ALA A 421 -20.05 -19.21 -11.99
C ALA A 421 -19.10 -19.71 -13.10
N GLY A 422 -17.92 -20.22 -12.75
CA GLY A 422 -17.00 -20.83 -13.71
C GLY A 422 -17.58 -22.08 -14.37
N SER A 423 -18.30 -22.92 -13.63
CA SER A 423 -19.03 -24.07 -14.18
C SER A 423 -20.08 -23.62 -15.20
N VAL A 424 -20.87 -22.60 -14.85
CA VAL A 424 -21.86 -21.98 -15.75
C VAL A 424 -21.21 -21.41 -17.00
N ILE A 425 -20.12 -20.64 -16.86
CA ILE A 425 -19.39 -20.04 -17.99
C ILE A 425 -18.83 -21.13 -18.89
N HIS A 426 -18.28 -22.21 -18.34
CA HIS A 426 -17.75 -23.32 -19.13
C HIS A 426 -18.84 -23.99 -19.97
N ALA A 427 -20.03 -24.22 -19.39
CA ALA A 427 -21.19 -24.75 -20.11
C ALA A 427 -21.75 -23.77 -21.15
N MET A 428 -21.74 -22.47 -20.86
CA MET A 428 -22.15 -21.43 -21.81
C MET A 428 -21.16 -21.29 -22.98
N HIS A 429 -19.85 -21.39 -22.71
CA HIS A 429 -18.79 -21.27 -23.71
C HIS A 429 -18.77 -22.43 -24.70
N ALA A 430 -19.32 -23.60 -24.32
CA ALA A 430 -19.56 -24.70 -25.25
C ALA A 430 -20.57 -24.34 -26.37
N ARG A 431 -21.35 -23.26 -26.19
CA ARG A 431 -22.38 -22.81 -27.13
C ARG A 431 -22.12 -21.41 -27.70
N VAL A 432 -21.67 -20.50 -26.85
CA VAL A 432 -21.38 -19.10 -27.17
C VAL A 432 -19.86 -18.96 -27.10
N HIS A 433 -19.16 -19.21 -28.22
CA HIS A 433 -17.70 -19.16 -28.34
C HIS A 433 -17.11 -17.73 -28.24
N ASP A 434 -17.69 -16.91 -27.39
CA ASP A 434 -17.32 -15.53 -27.09
C ASP A 434 -17.25 -15.40 -25.56
N ASP A 435 -16.06 -15.09 -25.06
CA ASP A 435 -15.76 -14.98 -23.63
C ASP A 435 -16.63 -13.93 -22.93
N VAL A 436 -16.95 -12.82 -23.60
CA VAL A 436 -17.71 -11.72 -23.01
C VAL A 436 -19.20 -12.07 -22.99
N ARG A 437 -19.71 -12.62 -24.09
CA ARG A 437 -21.13 -12.99 -24.20
C ARG A 437 -21.51 -14.20 -23.35
N SER A 438 -20.59 -15.14 -23.15
CA SER A 438 -20.81 -16.32 -22.29
C SER A 438 -20.85 -15.97 -20.79
N GLN A 439 -20.28 -14.83 -20.39
CA GLN A 439 -20.28 -14.32 -19.01
C GLN A 439 -21.48 -13.41 -18.67
N ASP A 440 -22.19 -12.92 -19.68
CA ASP A 440 -23.34 -12.04 -19.52
C ASP A 440 -24.61 -12.80 -19.12
N MET A 441 -25.17 -12.48 -17.96
CA MET A 441 -26.38 -13.12 -17.42
C MET A 441 -27.62 -12.90 -18.30
N ARG A 442 -27.64 -11.85 -19.13
CA ARG A 442 -28.75 -11.61 -20.08
C ARG A 442 -28.84 -12.68 -21.15
N ASN A 443 -27.73 -13.37 -21.42
CA ASN A 443 -27.61 -14.44 -22.41
C ASN A 443 -27.81 -15.83 -21.80
N MET A 444 -27.94 -15.91 -20.47
CA MET A 444 -28.20 -17.13 -19.71
C MET A 444 -29.72 -17.37 -19.51
N GLY A 445 -30.10 -18.24 -18.57
CA GLY A 445 -31.49 -18.56 -18.25
C GLY A 445 -31.75 -20.06 -18.33
N GLY A 446 -32.71 -20.59 -17.57
CA GLY A 446 -33.16 -21.99 -17.67
C GLY A 446 -32.11 -23.09 -17.39
N LEU A 447 -30.91 -22.73 -16.93
CA LEU A 447 -29.79 -23.68 -16.74
C LEU A 447 -30.03 -24.74 -15.66
N ARG A 448 -30.99 -24.52 -14.75
CA ARG A 448 -31.29 -25.47 -13.65
C ARG A 448 -31.64 -26.88 -14.14
N LYS A 449 -32.20 -27.01 -15.35
CA LYS A 449 -32.57 -28.31 -15.94
C LYS A 449 -31.34 -29.07 -16.46
N TYR A 450 -30.32 -28.34 -16.90
CA TYR A 450 -29.12 -28.89 -17.54
C TYR A 450 -27.98 -29.13 -16.54
N MET A 451 -27.91 -28.31 -15.49
CA MET A 451 -26.82 -28.32 -14.50
C MET A 451 -27.37 -28.30 -13.05
N PRO A 452 -28.05 -29.37 -12.60
CA PRO A 452 -28.72 -29.40 -11.30
C PRO A 452 -27.74 -29.32 -10.11
N LEU A 453 -26.53 -29.89 -10.21
CA LEU A 453 -25.55 -29.84 -9.13
C LEU A 453 -24.97 -28.43 -9.01
N THR A 454 -24.60 -27.83 -10.14
CA THR A 454 -24.13 -26.43 -10.15
C THR A 454 -25.23 -25.49 -9.63
N PHE A 455 -26.49 -25.71 -10.00
CA PHE A 455 -27.62 -24.93 -9.48
C PHE A 455 -27.74 -25.01 -7.95
N TRP A 456 -27.83 -26.21 -7.37
CA TRP A 456 -28.04 -26.35 -5.92
C TRP A 456 -26.86 -25.84 -5.09
N THR A 457 -25.63 -26.06 -5.55
CA THR A 457 -24.42 -25.53 -4.88
C THR A 457 -24.36 -23.99 -4.94
N PHE A 458 -24.75 -23.40 -6.07
CA PHE A 458 -24.85 -21.95 -6.23
C PHE A 458 -25.97 -21.35 -5.38
N VAL A 459 -27.12 -22.01 -5.27
CA VAL A 459 -28.23 -21.59 -4.39
C VAL A 459 -27.85 -21.70 -2.93
N ALA A 460 -27.25 -22.80 -2.48
CA ALA A 460 -26.77 -23.00 -1.11
C ALA A 460 -25.82 -21.87 -0.67
N SER A 461 -24.87 -21.52 -1.53
CA SER A 461 -23.90 -20.45 -1.26
C SER A 461 -24.53 -19.06 -1.37
N THR A 462 -25.56 -18.91 -2.22
CA THR A 462 -26.37 -17.69 -2.29
C THR A 462 -27.17 -17.48 -1.01
N LEU A 463 -27.80 -18.53 -0.48
CA LEU A 463 -28.51 -18.50 0.81
C LEU A 463 -27.56 -18.11 1.94
N ALA A 464 -26.32 -18.61 1.93
CA ALA A 464 -25.30 -18.20 2.87
C ALA A 464 -24.98 -16.71 2.76
N ILE A 465 -24.59 -16.19 1.60
CA ILE A 465 -24.18 -14.78 1.46
C ILE A 465 -25.32 -13.78 1.72
N ILE A 466 -26.59 -14.12 1.44
CA ILE A 466 -27.72 -13.22 1.72
C ILE A 466 -28.17 -13.25 3.18
N GLY A 467 -27.59 -14.13 4.01
CA GLY A 467 -27.92 -14.24 5.43
C GLY A 467 -29.23 -14.99 5.69
N PHE A 468 -29.54 -16.04 4.91
CA PHE A 468 -30.70 -16.88 5.19
C PHE A 468 -30.56 -17.55 6.57
N PRO A 469 -31.63 -17.64 7.39
CA PRO A 469 -31.55 -18.23 8.73
C PRO A 469 -30.89 -19.62 8.72
N LEU A 470 -30.09 -19.90 9.74
CA LEU A 470 -29.32 -21.15 9.90
C LEU A 470 -28.15 -21.36 8.92
N THR A 471 -27.85 -20.42 8.03
CA THR A 471 -26.65 -20.49 7.16
C THR A 471 -25.47 -19.73 7.77
N SER A 472 -24.25 -20.03 7.31
CA SER A 472 -23.04 -19.40 7.85
C SER A 472 -22.99 -17.87 7.74
N GLY A 473 -23.54 -17.30 6.67
CA GLY A 473 -23.58 -15.85 6.51
C GLY A 473 -24.59 -15.18 7.42
N PHE A 474 -25.65 -15.87 7.88
CA PHE A 474 -26.55 -15.34 8.90
C PHE A 474 -25.80 -15.13 10.21
N PHE A 475 -25.17 -16.19 10.74
CA PHE A 475 -24.42 -16.11 12.01
C PHE A 475 -23.33 -15.03 11.98
N SER A 476 -22.58 -14.93 10.88
CA SER A 476 -21.46 -13.99 10.78
C SER A 476 -21.88 -12.54 10.52
N LYS A 477 -22.86 -12.29 9.64
CA LYS A 477 -23.31 -10.91 9.35
C LYS A 477 -24.15 -10.33 10.47
N ASP A 478 -25.02 -11.14 11.05
CA ASP A 478 -25.89 -10.71 12.13
C ASP A 478 -25.09 -10.30 13.35
N GLU A 479 -24.03 -11.06 13.69
CA GLU A 479 -23.11 -10.70 14.77
C GLU A 479 -22.39 -9.36 14.53
N ILE A 480 -21.98 -9.07 13.29
CA ILE A 480 -21.40 -7.77 12.92
C ILE A 480 -22.42 -6.65 13.08
N LEU A 481 -23.66 -6.84 12.60
CA LEU A 481 -24.72 -5.83 12.70
C LEU A 481 -25.14 -5.59 14.16
N ALA A 482 -25.23 -6.64 14.97
CA ALA A 482 -25.50 -6.56 16.39
C ALA A 482 -24.38 -5.79 17.11
N ALA A 483 -23.13 -6.17 16.87
CA ALA A 483 -21.98 -5.48 17.46
C ALA A 483 -21.87 -4.02 17.03
N THR A 484 -22.39 -3.64 15.85
CA THR A 484 -22.41 -2.24 15.40
C THR A 484 -23.32 -1.34 16.27
N LEU A 485 -24.42 -1.88 16.81
CA LEU A 485 -25.28 -1.13 17.74
C LEU A 485 -24.79 -1.18 19.19
N VAL A 486 -24.13 -2.27 19.56
CA VAL A 486 -23.71 -2.54 20.95
C VAL A 486 -22.34 -1.96 21.25
N ASN A 487 -21.32 -2.24 20.43
CA ASN A 487 -19.94 -1.92 20.75
C ASN A 487 -19.64 -0.43 20.56
N THR A 488 -18.86 0.13 21.49
CA THR A 488 -18.29 1.48 21.36
C THR A 488 -16.78 1.41 21.56
N PRO A 489 -15.96 1.63 20.50
CA PRO A 489 -14.51 1.68 20.64
C PRO A 489 -14.07 2.82 21.57
N VAL A 490 -13.23 2.49 22.55
CA VAL A 490 -12.66 3.43 23.53
C VAL A 490 -11.17 3.15 23.68
N ASN A 491 -10.38 4.18 24.00
CA ASN A 491 -8.96 3.96 24.25
C ASN A 491 -8.79 3.16 25.57
N PRO A 492 -8.03 2.04 25.59
CA PRO A 492 -7.83 1.22 26.80
C PRO A 492 -7.19 1.98 27.98
N HIS A 493 -6.51 3.09 27.69
CA HIS A 493 -5.86 3.95 28.67
C HIS A 493 -6.63 5.26 28.92
N ALA A 494 -7.89 5.34 28.48
CA ALA A 494 -8.71 6.55 28.60
C ALA A 494 -8.79 7.09 30.04
N GLU A 495 -8.96 6.24 31.05
CA GLU A 495 -9.03 6.68 32.46
C GLU A 495 -7.71 7.30 32.94
N ARG A 496 -6.58 6.73 32.54
CA ARG A 496 -5.24 7.25 32.88
C ARG A 496 -4.94 8.56 32.15
N LEU A 497 -5.39 8.69 30.90
CA LEU A 497 -5.24 9.90 30.10
C LEU A 497 -6.14 11.02 30.63
N ALA A 498 -7.37 10.69 31.06
CA ALA A 498 -8.27 11.62 31.71
C ALA A 498 -7.68 12.15 33.03
N ALA A 499 -7.04 11.30 33.83
CA ALA A 499 -6.32 11.74 35.04
C ALA A 499 -5.20 12.76 34.73
N ARG A 500 -4.60 12.70 33.52
CA ARG A 500 -3.62 13.67 33.02
C ARG A 500 -4.23 14.85 32.24
N HIS A 501 -5.55 15.01 32.30
CA HIS A 501 -6.31 16.08 31.62
C HIS A 501 -6.17 16.04 30.09
N ILE A 502 -6.06 14.83 29.53
CA ILE A 502 -5.96 14.59 28.09
C ILE A 502 -7.27 14.02 27.60
N GLU A 503 -8.03 14.83 26.88
CA GLU A 503 -9.28 14.40 26.27
C GLU A 503 -9.01 13.55 25.04
N VAL A 504 -9.41 12.28 25.09
CA VAL A 504 -9.38 11.38 23.94
C VAL A 504 -10.73 11.49 23.23
N TRP A 505 -10.70 11.75 21.92
CA TRP A 505 -11.92 11.80 21.11
C TRP A 505 -12.66 10.46 21.17
N GLN A 506 -13.96 10.51 21.40
CA GLN A 506 -14.86 9.37 21.39
C GLN A 506 -15.91 9.54 20.30
N PRO A 507 -16.35 8.43 19.68
CA PRO A 507 -17.38 8.48 18.66
C PRO A 507 -18.72 8.95 19.26
N PRO A 508 -19.42 9.89 18.62
CA PRO A 508 -20.74 10.32 19.06
C PRO A 508 -21.75 9.15 19.08
N PRO A 509 -22.69 9.06 20.04
CA PRO A 509 -23.58 7.91 20.19
C PRO A 509 -24.48 7.61 18.97
N TRP A 510 -24.82 8.62 18.17
CA TRP A 510 -25.65 8.46 16.97
C TRP A 510 -24.94 7.70 15.84
N THR A 511 -23.61 7.61 15.90
CA THR A 511 -22.80 6.97 14.84
C THR A 511 -23.07 5.48 14.73
N ASN A 512 -23.29 4.77 15.84
CA ASN A 512 -23.66 3.35 15.85
C ASN A 512 -24.96 3.09 15.07
N TRP A 513 -25.98 3.95 15.27
CA TRP A 513 -27.24 3.87 14.54
C TRP A 513 -27.07 4.13 13.03
N LEU A 514 -26.23 5.09 12.67
CA LEU A 514 -25.91 5.36 11.27
C LEU A 514 -25.21 4.16 10.62
N LEU A 515 -24.14 3.66 11.24
CA LEU A 515 -23.37 2.52 10.73
C LEU A 515 -24.24 1.27 10.58
N TRP A 516 -25.09 0.98 11.56
CA TRP A 516 -26.05 -0.11 11.49
C TRP A 516 -27.06 0.07 10.36
N GLY A 517 -27.63 1.27 10.21
CA GLY A 517 -28.57 1.58 9.13
C GLY A 517 -27.95 1.40 7.75
N LEU A 518 -26.71 1.83 7.55
CA LEU A 518 -25.94 1.59 6.32
C LEU A 518 -25.68 0.09 6.10
N GLY A 519 -25.35 -0.65 7.16
CA GLY A 519 -25.15 -2.10 7.10
C GLY A 519 -26.41 -2.87 6.71
N VAL A 520 -27.56 -2.57 7.31
CA VAL A 520 -28.87 -3.17 6.98
C VAL A 520 -29.27 -2.83 5.54
N PHE A 521 -29.03 -1.59 5.11
CA PHE A 521 -29.27 -1.19 3.73
C PHE A 521 -28.40 -1.99 2.74
N ALA A 522 -27.09 -2.11 2.99
CA ALA A 522 -26.18 -2.92 2.19
C ALA A 522 -26.57 -4.42 2.18
N ALA A 523 -27.06 -4.95 3.30
CA ALA A 523 -27.55 -6.33 3.39
C ALA A 523 -28.80 -6.55 2.53
N THR A 524 -29.72 -5.57 2.51
CA THR A 524 -30.92 -5.59 1.66
C THR A 524 -30.55 -5.62 0.18
N LEU A 525 -29.60 -4.77 -0.23
CA LEU A 525 -29.09 -4.76 -1.60
C LEU A 525 -28.39 -6.08 -1.95
N THR A 526 -27.66 -6.67 -1.00
CA THR A 526 -27.03 -7.99 -1.15
C THR A 526 -28.02 -9.09 -1.42
N ALA A 527 -29.10 -9.16 -0.66
CA ALA A 527 -30.18 -10.10 -0.91
C ALA A 527 -30.76 -9.92 -2.33
N PHE A 528 -30.97 -8.68 -2.74
CA PHE A 528 -31.52 -8.38 -4.07
C PHE A 528 -30.61 -8.80 -5.22
N TYR A 529 -29.35 -8.32 -5.29
CA TYR A 529 -28.51 -8.59 -6.46
C TYR A 529 -28.08 -10.06 -6.54
N MET A 530 -27.94 -10.76 -5.41
CA MET A 530 -27.61 -12.19 -5.41
C MET A 530 -28.79 -13.03 -5.88
N CYS A 531 -30.02 -12.72 -5.43
CA CYS A 531 -31.22 -13.39 -5.95
C CYS A 531 -31.42 -13.09 -7.44
N ARG A 532 -31.17 -11.85 -7.87
CA ARG A 532 -31.15 -11.48 -9.29
C ARG A 532 -30.18 -12.36 -10.10
N ALA A 533 -28.94 -12.54 -9.63
CA ALA A 533 -27.96 -13.38 -10.32
C ALA A 533 -28.48 -14.83 -10.47
N VAL A 534 -29.04 -15.41 -9.39
CA VAL A 534 -29.64 -16.75 -9.45
C VAL A 534 -30.80 -16.82 -10.44
N PHE A 535 -31.73 -15.86 -10.40
CA PHE A 535 -32.91 -15.85 -11.25
C PHE A 535 -32.57 -15.66 -12.73
N MET A 536 -31.65 -14.75 -13.05
CA MET A 536 -31.24 -14.50 -14.44
C MET A 536 -30.44 -15.67 -15.03
N THR A 537 -29.62 -16.35 -14.23
CA THR A 537 -28.78 -17.46 -14.71
C THR A 537 -29.56 -18.77 -14.84
N PHE A 538 -30.40 -19.12 -13.86
CA PHE A 538 -30.95 -20.48 -13.75
C PHE A 538 -32.45 -20.62 -14.02
N TYR A 539 -33.23 -19.54 -13.93
CA TYR A 539 -34.68 -19.56 -14.13
C TYR A 539 -35.08 -19.06 -15.53
N GLY A 540 -36.35 -19.26 -15.90
CA GLY A 540 -36.87 -18.93 -17.22
C GLY A 540 -36.44 -19.92 -18.30
N ASP A 541 -36.53 -19.49 -19.56
CA ASP A 541 -36.10 -20.26 -20.72
C ASP A 541 -34.62 -20.03 -21.01
N PHE A 542 -33.95 -21.05 -21.57
CA PHE A 542 -32.54 -20.92 -21.95
C PHE A 542 -32.41 -19.97 -23.15
N LYS A 543 -31.77 -18.82 -22.94
CA LYS A 543 -31.62 -17.79 -23.99
C LYS A 543 -30.40 -18.01 -24.88
N GLY A 544 -29.45 -18.85 -24.47
CA GLY A 544 -28.27 -19.18 -25.30
C GLY A 544 -28.61 -19.83 -26.64
N TRP A 545 -29.86 -20.30 -26.84
CA TRP A 545 -30.35 -20.77 -28.14
C TRP A 545 -30.34 -19.66 -29.21
N THR A 546 -30.69 -18.42 -28.83
CA THR A 546 -30.88 -17.31 -29.78
C THR A 546 -29.61 -16.51 -30.04
N ILE A 547 -28.54 -16.79 -29.30
CA ILE A 547 -27.30 -16.00 -29.27
C ILE A 547 -26.12 -16.77 -29.91
N GLY A 548 -26.39 -17.97 -30.43
CA GLY A 548 -25.43 -18.72 -31.25
C GLY A 548 -25.38 -18.20 -32.70
N ARG A 549 -24.21 -17.65 -33.07
CA ARG A 549 -23.71 -17.24 -34.42
C ARG A 549 -24.11 -15.84 -34.91
N PRO A 550 -23.12 -14.94 -35.07
CA PRO A 550 -22.77 -14.45 -36.42
C PRO A 550 -21.23 -14.50 -36.63
N SER A 551 -20.65 -14.84 -37.79
CA SER A 551 -21.03 -14.30 -39.09
C SER A 551 -20.29 -14.93 -40.30
N GLN A 552 -21.05 -15.11 -41.39
CA GLN A 552 -20.56 -14.97 -42.77
C GLN A 552 -20.21 -13.50 -43.12
N LEU A 553 -20.45 -12.52 -42.23
CA LEU A 553 -20.05 -11.12 -42.41
C LEU A 553 -18.53 -10.90 -42.33
N ALA A 554 -17.79 -11.76 -41.62
CA ALA A 554 -16.32 -11.73 -41.66
C ALA A 554 -15.75 -12.24 -43.00
N LYS A 555 -16.48 -13.14 -43.69
CA LYS A 555 -16.12 -13.61 -45.05
C LYS A 555 -16.54 -12.61 -46.15
N MET A 556 -17.51 -11.74 -45.88
CA MET A 556 -17.87 -10.64 -46.80
C MET A 556 -17.00 -9.38 -46.64
N ALA A 557 -16.16 -9.30 -45.59
CA ALA A 557 -15.24 -8.19 -45.37
C ALA A 557 -13.84 -8.39 -45.98
N HIS A 558 -13.56 -9.58 -46.54
CA HIS A 558 -12.29 -9.93 -47.17
C HIS A 558 -12.51 -10.71 -48.48
N HIS A 559 -13.30 -10.13 -49.37
CA HIS A 559 -13.14 -10.35 -50.80
C HIS A 559 -12.63 -9.04 -51.37
N ASP A 560 -11.31 -8.86 -51.33
CA ASP A 560 -10.50 -8.15 -52.32
C ASP A 560 -9.02 -8.43 -51.97
N ASP A 561 -8.24 -8.71 -53.01
CA ASP A 561 -6.78 -8.95 -53.05
C ASP A 561 -6.25 -10.39 -52.81
N HIS A 562 -6.38 -11.18 -53.88
CA HIS A 562 -5.32 -11.88 -54.64
C HIS A 562 -3.90 -12.12 -54.06
N ASP A 563 -3.44 -13.36 -54.31
CA ASP A 563 -2.09 -13.85 -54.64
C ASP A 563 -1.21 -14.57 -53.57
N ASP A 564 -1.17 -15.90 -53.76
CA ASP A 564 0.01 -16.78 -53.96
C ASP A 564 0.93 -17.31 -52.81
N GLU A 565 1.10 -18.64 -52.90
CA GLU A 565 2.26 -19.52 -52.63
C GLU A 565 2.61 -20.05 -51.22
N HIS A 566 2.30 -21.35 -51.06
CA HIS A 566 3.06 -22.48 -50.45
C HIS A 566 3.71 -22.39 -49.05
N ALA A 567 3.29 -23.28 -48.14
CA ALA A 567 4.13 -24.36 -47.57
C ALA A 567 3.34 -25.26 -46.60
N ASP A 568 3.56 -26.56 -46.73
CA ASP A 568 2.92 -27.67 -46.01
C ASP A 568 3.19 -27.68 -44.49
N GLU A 569 2.15 -27.85 -43.68
CA GLU A 569 2.21 -28.59 -42.40
C GLU A 569 0.81 -29.20 -42.12
N ASP A 570 0.74 -30.54 -42.12
CA ASP A 570 -0.43 -31.35 -41.78
C ASP A 570 -0.89 -31.09 -40.34
N ASN A 571 -1.71 -30.06 -40.14
CA ASN A 571 -2.61 -29.95 -39.00
C ASN A 571 -4.02 -30.30 -39.49
N HIS A 572 -4.43 -31.55 -39.26
CA HIS A 572 -5.85 -31.90 -39.23
C HIS A 572 -6.53 -31.19 -38.05
N HIS A 573 -6.74 -29.88 -38.17
CA HIS A 573 -7.85 -29.22 -37.52
C HIS A 573 -9.10 -29.88 -38.11
N HIS A 574 -9.79 -30.69 -37.32
CA HIS A 574 -11.23 -30.81 -37.53
C HIS A 574 -11.78 -29.40 -37.41
N GLU A 575 -11.89 -28.70 -38.55
CA GLU A 575 -12.83 -27.59 -38.68
C GLU A 575 -14.19 -28.20 -38.34
N GLU A 576 -14.63 -28.03 -37.10
CA GLU A 576 -15.97 -28.43 -36.67
C GLU A 576 -16.95 -27.81 -37.66
N ASP A 577 -17.71 -28.67 -38.35
CA ASP A 577 -18.74 -28.27 -39.30
C ASP A 577 -19.69 -27.26 -38.65
N LEU A 578 -19.46 -25.99 -38.96
CA LEU A 578 -20.16 -24.83 -38.40
C LEU A 578 -21.62 -24.72 -38.87
N SER A 579 -22.17 -25.77 -39.52
CA SER A 579 -23.58 -25.86 -39.90
C SER A 579 -24.46 -26.48 -38.81
N GLN A 580 -23.92 -27.35 -37.93
CA GLN A 580 -24.74 -28.08 -36.95
C GLN A 580 -24.96 -27.30 -35.64
N PRO A 581 -26.17 -27.30 -35.04
CA PRO A 581 -26.37 -26.68 -33.73
C PRO A 581 -25.50 -27.37 -32.68
N GLY A 582 -24.58 -26.63 -32.05
CA GLY A 582 -23.70 -27.14 -30.99
C GLY A 582 -24.45 -27.81 -29.83
N PRO A 583 -23.79 -28.66 -29.04
CA PRO A 583 -24.44 -29.48 -28.03
C PRO A 583 -25.18 -28.65 -26.97
N PRO A 584 -26.23 -29.19 -26.33
CA PRO A 584 -26.90 -28.53 -25.22
C PRO A 584 -25.93 -28.31 -24.05
N PRO A 585 -26.18 -27.29 -23.20
CA PRO A 585 -25.43 -27.14 -21.96
C PRO A 585 -25.48 -28.44 -21.15
N HIS A 586 -24.36 -28.81 -20.54
CA HIS A 586 -24.27 -30.00 -19.73
C HIS A 586 -23.56 -29.70 -18.41
N GLU A 587 -23.76 -30.56 -17.44
CA GLU A 587 -23.09 -30.47 -16.15
C GLU A 587 -21.57 -30.66 -16.28
N SER A 588 -20.82 -30.00 -15.39
CA SER A 588 -19.37 -30.10 -15.38
C SER A 588 -18.85 -31.46 -14.87
N PRO A 589 -17.64 -31.89 -15.26
CA PRO A 589 -17.03 -33.12 -14.77
C PRO A 589 -16.86 -33.17 -13.24
N ARG A 590 -16.64 -34.38 -12.70
CA ARG A 590 -16.49 -34.63 -11.25
C ARG A 590 -15.40 -33.78 -10.58
N ALA A 591 -14.30 -33.50 -11.28
CA ALA A 591 -13.21 -32.66 -10.77
C ALA A 591 -13.63 -31.21 -10.50
N ILE A 592 -14.70 -30.73 -11.15
CA ILE A 592 -15.30 -29.40 -10.95
C ILE A 592 -16.42 -29.48 -9.91
N THR A 593 -17.29 -30.50 -9.99
CA THR A 593 -18.48 -30.60 -9.12
C THR A 593 -18.20 -31.05 -7.69
N ILE A 594 -17.18 -31.90 -7.44
CA ILE A 594 -16.82 -32.32 -6.08
C ILE A 594 -16.39 -31.12 -5.20
N PRO A 595 -15.44 -30.25 -5.63
CA PRO A 595 -15.13 -29.03 -4.90
C PRO A 595 -16.35 -28.16 -4.60
N LEU A 596 -17.29 -28.02 -5.55
CA LEU A 596 -18.52 -27.24 -5.36
C LEU A 596 -19.40 -27.82 -4.26
N ILE A 597 -19.60 -29.15 -4.23
CA ILE A 597 -20.42 -29.80 -3.21
C ILE A 597 -19.81 -29.62 -1.82
N VAL A 598 -18.49 -29.81 -1.69
CA VAL A 598 -17.77 -29.64 -0.42
C VAL A 598 -17.87 -28.19 0.06
N LEU A 599 -17.62 -27.22 -0.81
CA LEU A 599 -17.70 -25.80 -0.46
C LEU A 599 -19.14 -25.36 -0.14
N ALA A 600 -20.14 -25.88 -0.84
CA ALA A 600 -21.55 -25.59 -0.55
C ALA A 600 -21.99 -26.16 0.81
N ALA A 601 -21.55 -27.37 1.16
CA ALA A 601 -21.80 -27.94 2.48
C ALA A 601 -21.16 -27.08 3.58
N LEU A 602 -19.89 -26.68 3.40
CA LEU A 602 -19.21 -25.78 4.33
C LEU A 602 -19.88 -24.40 4.39
N ALA A 603 -20.36 -23.86 3.27
CA ALA A 603 -21.10 -22.59 3.23
C ALA A 603 -22.39 -22.63 4.06
N ILE A 604 -23.06 -23.78 4.18
CA ILE A 604 -24.25 -23.92 5.04
C ILE A 604 -23.82 -24.10 6.50
N PHE A 605 -22.96 -25.09 6.77
CA PHE A 605 -22.72 -25.58 8.13
C PHE A 605 -21.60 -24.88 8.89
N ALA A 606 -20.68 -24.16 8.22
CA ALA A 606 -19.58 -23.45 8.91
C ALA A 606 -20.08 -22.42 9.94
N GLY A 607 -21.33 -21.94 9.79
CA GLY A 607 -22.01 -21.08 10.76
C GLY A 607 -22.16 -21.68 12.15
N LEU A 608 -22.35 -23.00 12.21
CA LEU A 608 -22.55 -23.74 13.47
C LEU A 608 -21.29 -23.74 14.35
N LEU A 609 -20.14 -23.34 13.81
CA LEU A 609 -18.88 -23.19 14.55
C LEU A 609 -18.83 -21.89 15.38
N ASN A 610 -19.78 -20.97 15.21
CA ASN A 610 -19.91 -19.80 16.08
C ASN A 610 -21.38 -19.51 16.41
N PRO A 611 -21.98 -20.25 17.37
CA PRO A 611 -23.39 -20.07 17.72
C PRO A 611 -23.63 -18.90 18.69
N GLY A 612 -22.79 -17.85 18.70
CA GLY A 612 -23.03 -16.64 19.51
C GLY A 612 -24.43 -16.04 19.29
N ALA A 613 -24.94 -16.08 18.06
CA ALA A 613 -26.30 -15.64 17.70
C ALA A 613 -27.43 -16.59 18.19
N MET A 614 -27.08 -17.80 18.67
CA MET A 614 -28.04 -18.77 19.23
C MET A 614 -28.32 -18.54 20.72
N LYS A 615 -27.68 -17.55 21.36
CA LYS A 615 -28.01 -17.11 22.73
C LYS A 615 -29.50 -16.77 22.90
N LEU A 616 -30.17 -16.34 21.83
CA LEU A 616 -31.60 -16.05 21.81
C LEU A 616 -32.50 -17.31 21.82
N VAL A 617 -31.97 -18.47 21.41
CA VAL A 617 -32.75 -19.71 21.21
C VAL A 617 -32.57 -20.71 22.35
N SER A 618 -31.44 -20.73 23.07
CA SER A 618 -31.39 -21.35 24.40
C SER A 618 -30.11 -21.02 25.19
N HIS A 619 -30.22 -20.84 26.50
CA HIS A 619 -29.09 -20.87 27.45
C HIS A 619 -28.39 -22.25 27.56
N HIS A 620 -28.90 -23.28 26.88
CA HIS A 620 -28.44 -24.68 27.00
C HIS A 620 -27.44 -25.10 25.91
N PHE A 621 -27.17 -24.26 24.89
CA PHE A 621 -26.16 -24.55 23.86
C PHE A 621 -24.84 -23.81 24.16
N SER A 622 -24.07 -24.33 25.12
CA SER A 622 -22.73 -23.82 25.48
C SER A 622 -21.61 -24.36 24.58
N PHE A 623 -21.86 -24.54 23.28
CA PHE A 623 -20.84 -24.96 22.32
C PHE A 623 -20.32 -23.73 21.55
N LEU A 624 -19.45 -22.91 22.14
CA LEU A 624 -18.87 -21.71 21.50
C LEU A 624 -17.42 -21.94 21.04
N PRO A 625 -17.14 -22.78 20.00
CA PRO A 625 -15.76 -23.14 19.70
C PRO A 625 -14.95 -21.97 19.12
N MET A 626 -15.51 -21.13 18.23
CA MET A 626 -14.69 -20.07 17.60
C MET A 626 -14.47 -18.84 18.49
N ASN A 627 -15.49 -18.37 19.22
CA ASN A 627 -15.34 -17.22 20.13
C ASN A 627 -14.33 -17.52 21.24
N ASN A 628 -14.44 -18.68 21.90
CA ASN A 628 -13.51 -19.09 22.94
C ASN A 628 -12.09 -19.38 22.40
N TRP A 629 -12.00 -19.82 21.14
CA TRP A 629 -10.71 -20.07 20.48
C TRP A 629 -9.95 -18.78 20.13
N LEU A 630 -10.66 -17.74 19.69
CA LEU A 630 -10.06 -16.47 19.26
C LEU A 630 -9.95 -15.42 20.37
N GLU A 631 -10.76 -15.51 21.43
CA GLU A 631 -10.73 -14.60 22.59
C GLU A 631 -9.31 -14.34 23.12
N PRO A 632 -8.41 -15.33 23.27
CA PRO A 632 -7.08 -15.08 23.83
C PRO A 632 -6.21 -14.18 22.95
N VAL A 633 -6.44 -14.19 21.63
CA VAL A 633 -5.70 -13.34 20.67
C VAL A 633 -6.18 -11.89 20.76
N PHE A 634 -7.48 -11.69 21.01
CA PHE A 634 -8.10 -10.36 21.04
C PHE A 634 -8.25 -9.78 22.45
N ALA A 635 -7.84 -10.51 23.50
CA ALA A 635 -8.06 -10.13 24.90
C ALA A 635 -7.60 -8.70 25.24
N GLU A 636 -6.47 -8.24 24.69
CA GLU A 636 -5.99 -6.88 24.90
C GLU A 636 -6.83 -5.83 24.14
N ALA A 637 -7.26 -6.16 22.93
CA ALA A 637 -8.08 -5.28 22.10
C ALA A 637 -9.50 -5.12 22.66
N VAL A 638 -10.08 -6.18 23.25
CA VAL A 638 -11.42 -6.13 23.87
C VAL A 638 -11.46 -5.14 25.05
N LYS A 639 -10.34 -4.88 25.73
CA LYS A 639 -10.28 -3.87 26.81
C LYS A 639 -10.59 -2.45 26.33
N GLY A 640 -10.41 -2.15 25.05
CA GLY A 640 -10.80 -0.87 24.46
C GLY A 640 -12.14 -0.92 23.72
N VAL A 641 -13.05 -1.79 24.15
CA VAL A 641 -14.44 -1.80 23.68
C VAL A 641 -15.35 -1.67 24.89
N LYS A 642 -16.16 -0.61 24.91
CA LYS A 642 -17.18 -0.40 25.94
C LYS A 642 -18.50 -0.99 25.48
N LEU A 643 -19.09 -1.84 26.33
CA LEU A 643 -20.43 -2.39 26.15
C LEU A 643 -21.45 -1.58 26.98
N PRO A 644 -22.67 -1.37 26.49
CA PRO A 644 -23.78 -0.80 27.26
C PRO A 644 -24.27 -1.80 28.32
N ASP A 645 -25.10 -1.33 29.26
CA ASP A 645 -25.72 -2.19 30.29
C ASP A 645 -26.46 -3.38 29.67
N GLU A 646 -26.50 -4.51 30.38
CA GLU A 646 -26.96 -5.81 29.85
C GLU A 646 -28.36 -5.74 29.21
N HIS A 647 -29.32 -5.05 29.82
CA HIS A 647 -30.67 -4.82 29.25
C HIS A 647 -30.64 -4.00 27.96
N THR A 648 -29.76 -2.99 27.88
CA THR A 648 -29.61 -2.13 26.70
C THR A 648 -28.88 -2.88 25.59
N ALA A 649 -27.89 -3.72 25.94
CA ALA A 649 -27.22 -4.60 24.98
C ALA A 649 -28.22 -5.57 24.34
N HIS A 650 -28.99 -6.29 25.16
CA HIS A 650 -29.94 -7.29 24.67
C HIS A 650 -31.05 -6.70 23.78
N SER A 651 -31.59 -5.53 24.15
CA SER A 651 -32.60 -4.85 23.31
C SER A 651 -32.03 -4.41 21.96
N ARG A 652 -30.78 -3.93 21.92
CA ARG A 652 -30.10 -3.55 20.67
C ARG A 652 -29.76 -4.75 19.80
N GLU A 653 -29.36 -5.88 20.39
CA GLU A 653 -29.13 -7.13 19.65
C GLU A 653 -30.41 -7.63 18.97
N LEU A 654 -31.55 -7.55 19.66
CA LEU A 654 -32.85 -7.93 19.09
C LEU A 654 -33.24 -7.03 17.91
N ILE A 655 -33.04 -5.71 18.04
CA ILE A 655 -33.27 -4.75 16.96
C ILE A 655 -32.37 -5.06 15.76
N ALA A 656 -31.09 -5.37 15.99
CA ALA A 656 -30.17 -5.72 14.93
C ALA A 656 -30.61 -6.98 14.17
N THR A 657 -30.99 -8.02 14.91
CA THR A 657 -31.49 -9.29 14.36
C THR A 657 -32.75 -9.05 13.53
N ALA A 658 -33.73 -8.31 14.07
CA ALA A 658 -34.95 -7.96 13.35
C ALA A 658 -34.65 -7.18 12.05
N GLY A 659 -33.71 -6.24 12.10
CA GLY A 659 -33.24 -5.50 10.93
C GLY A 659 -32.60 -6.39 9.86
N ALA A 660 -31.76 -7.35 10.26
CA ALA A 660 -31.14 -8.31 9.35
C ALA A 660 -32.17 -9.21 8.66
N PHE A 661 -33.15 -9.73 9.42
CA PHE A 661 -34.27 -10.50 8.86
C PHE A 661 -35.11 -9.70 7.87
N LEU A 662 -35.44 -8.45 8.22
CA LEU A 662 -36.20 -7.56 7.35
C LEU A 662 -35.44 -7.26 6.06
N ALA A 663 -34.14 -6.97 6.15
CA ALA A 663 -33.27 -6.73 5.00
C ALA A 663 -33.26 -7.91 4.03
N PHE A 664 -33.06 -9.13 4.56
CA PHE A 664 -33.12 -10.35 3.77
C PHE A 664 -34.49 -10.55 3.10
N ALA A 665 -35.59 -10.42 3.86
CA ALA A 665 -36.94 -10.66 3.36
C ALA A 665 -37.33 -9.66 2.27
N VAL A 666 -37.08 -8.37 2.50
CA VAL A 666 -37.40 -7.28 1.56
C VAL A 666 -36.57 -7.43 0.27
N GLY A 667 -35.25 -7.61 0.38
CA GLY A 667 -34.39 -7.70 -0.79
C GLY A 667 -34.70 -8.93 -1.66
N THR A 668 -34.93 -10.09 -1.03
CA THR A 668 -35.28 -11.33 -1.73
C THR A 668 -36.65 -11.24 -2.40
N TYR A 669 -37.66 -10.72 -1.70
CA TYR A 669 -39.01 -10.54 -2.25
C TYR A 669 -39.01 -9.57 -3.42
N ALA A 670 -38.31 -8.43 -3.30
CA ALA A 670 -38.20 -7.45 -4.38
C ALA A 670 -37.56 -8.06 -5.65
N ALA A 671 -36.50 -8.86 -5.50
CA ALA A 671 -35.88 -9.55 -6.63
C ALA A 671 -36.81 -10.59 -7.26
N TYR A 672 -37.54 -11.36 -6.44
CA TYR A 672 -38.51 -12.35 -6.90
C TYR A 672 -39.66 -11.69 -7.68
N TRP A 673 -40.24 -10.63 -7.13
CA TRP A 673 -41.31 -9.86 -7.77
C TRP A 673 -40.87 -9.30 -9.13
N MET A 674 -39.64 -8.77 -9.22
CA MET A 674 -39.15 -8.15 -10.45
C MET A 674 -38.78 -9.16 -11.54
N TYR A 675 -38.02 -10.21 -11.20
CA TYR A 675 -37.45 -11.14 -12.19
C TYR A 675 -38.31 -12.37 -12.47
N ILE A 676 -39.03 -12.88 -11.47
CA ILE A 676 -39.87 -14.07 -11.65
C ILE A 676 -41.30 -13.69 -12.00
N GLN A 677 -41.97 -12.83 -11.20
CA GLN A 677 -43.37 -12.48 -11.46
C GLN A 677 -43.53 -11.55 -12.66
N ASN A 678 -42.74 -10.47 -12.73
CA ASN A 678 -42.82 -9.49 -13.82
C ASN A 678 -41.96 -9.85 -15.05
N LYS A 679 -41.27 -11.00 -15.03
CA LYS A 679 -40.40 -11.49 -16.12
C LYS A 679 -39.41 -10.44 -16.65
N GLY A 680 -38.93 -9.54 -15.80
CA GLY A 680 -38.00 -8.48 -16.19
C GLY A 680 -38.57 -7.39 -17.11
N LYS A 681 -39.90 -7.34 -17.36
CA LYS A 681 -40.51 -6.30 -18.23
C LYS A 681 -40.26 -4.87 -17.73
N LEU A 682 -40.11 -4.72 -16.41
CA LEU A 682 -39.84 -3.44 -15.74
C LEU A 682 -38.34 -3.16 -15.56
N GLU A 683 -37.46 -4.08 -15.97
CA GLU A 683 -36.02 -4.01 -15.73
C GLU A 683 -35.39 -2.76 -16.34
N SER A 684 -35.75 -2.36 -17.56
CA SER A 684 -35.17 -1.18 -18.20
C SER A 684 -35.48 0.13 -17.47
N ALA A 685 -36.72 0.28 -16.97
CA ALA A 685 -37.16 1.45 -16.21
C ALA A 685 -36.48 1.52 -14.84
N TYR A 686 -36.38 0.39 -14.13
CA TYR A 686 -35.72 0.34 -12.82
C TYR A 686 -34.20 0.38 -12.92
N MET A 687 -33.58 -0.24 -13.93
CA MET A 687 -32.14 -0.17 -14.14
C MET A 687 -31.69 1.25 -14.47
N THR A 688 -32.48 2.03 -15.19
CA THR A 688 -32.17 3.45 -15.42
C THR A 688 -32.14 4.22 -14.10
N ARG A 689 -33.10 3.97 -13.20
CA ARG A 689 -33.13 4.57 -11.85
C ARG A 689 -32.02 4.05 -10.93
N ALA A 690 -31.71 2.75 -11.00
CA ALA A 690 -30.64 2.14 -10.22
C ALA A 690 -29.25 2.60 -10.70
N MET A 691 -29.07 2.79 -12.01
CA MET A 691 -27.88 3.44 -12.57
C MET A 691 -27.78 4.89 -12.10
N ALA A 692 -28.88 5.66 -12.15
CA ALA A 692 -28.90 7.02 -11.63
C ALA A 692 -28.56 7.06 -10.12
N PHE A 693 -29.02 6.08 -9.34
CA PHE A 693 -28.68 5.93 -7.93
C PHE A 693 -27.20 5.57 -7.72
N ALA A 694 -26.66 4.60 -8.46
CA ALA A 694 -25.26 4.18 -8.36
C ALA A 694 -24.28 5.27 -8.84
N SER A 695 -24.62 5.97 -9.93
CA SER A 695 -23.90 7.17 -10.40
C SER A 695 -24.05 8.33 -9.41
N GLY A 696 -25.24 8.48 -8.80
CA GLY A 696 -25.54 9.44 -7.74
C GLY A 696 -24.70 9.22 -6.48
N LEU A 697 -24.48 7.97 -6.05
CA LEU A 697 -23.57 7.62 -4.96
C LEU A 697 -22.13 8.01 -5.28
N SER A 698 -21.70 7.79 -6.53
CA SER A 698 -20.35 8.11 -7.00
C SER A 698 -20.09 9.62 -7.05
N GLY A 699 -21.05 10.40 -7.57
CA GLY A 699 -20.96 11.85 -7.58
C GLY A 699 -21.25 12.49 -6.21
N GLY A 700 -22.05 11.84 -5.36
CA GLY A 700 -22.30 12.24 -3.97
C GLY A 700 -21.03 12.19 -3.11
N LEU A 701 -20.16 11.20 -3.34
CA LEU A 701 -18.83 11.16 -2.72
C LEU A 701 -17.96 12.37 -3.07
N LEU A 702 -18.04 12.88 -4.32
CA LEU A 702 -17.35 14.10 -4.72
C LEU A 702 -17.92 15.35 -4.06
N VAL A 703 -19.25 15.42 -3.93
CA VAL A 703 -19.93 16.52 -3.22
C VAL A 703 -19.55 16.50 -1.74
N VAL A 704 -19.54 15.34 -1.09
CA VAL A 704 -19.12 15.20 0.31
C VAL A 704 -17.64 15.52 0.48
N ALA A 705 -16.76 15.05 -0.42
CA ALA A 705 -15.35 15.40 -0.39
C ALA A 705 -15.15 16.92 -0.54
N GLY A 706 -15.86 17.56 -1.48
CA GLY A 706 -15.83 19.01 -1.66
C GLY A 706 -16.36 19.77 -0.43
N ILE A 707 -17.47 19.31 0.17
CA ILE A 707 -18.04 19.89 1.40
C ILE A 707 -17.09 19.72 2.58
N LEU A 708 -16.47 18.55 2.77
CA LEU A 708 -15.53 18.32 3.85
C LEU A 708 -14.30 19.23 3.72
N ILE A 709 -13.74 19.36 2.52
CA ILE A 709 -12.64 20.31 2.26
C ILE A 709 -13.06 21.75 2.57
N MET A 710 -14.30 22.14 2.23
CA MET A 710 -14.85 23.46 2.59
C MET A 710 -15.08 23.61 4.11
N ALA A 711 -15.52 22.56 4.80
CA ALA A 711 -15.84 22.57 6.22
C ALA A 711 -14.59 22.66 7.12
N PHE A 712 -13.46 22.09 6.69
CA PHE A 712 -12.17 22.27 7.35
C PHE A 712 -11.55 23.66 7.11
N GLN A 713 -12.05 24.44 6.15
CA GLN A 713 -11.56 25.78 5.82
C GLN A 713 -12.55 26.86 6.29
N GLY A 714 -12.41 27.28 7.56
CA GLY A 714 -13.28 28.25 8.25
C GLY A 714 -13.20 29.70 7.73
N GLY A 715 -13.67 29.97 6.52
CA GLY A 715 -13.78 31.33 5.94
C GLY A 715 -14.99 31.51 5.01
N GLU A 716 -15.25 32.74 4.57
CA GLU A 716 -16.36 33.07 3.66
C GLU A 716 -16.20 32.45 2.26
N LEU A 717 -17.32 32.11 1.60
CA LEU A 717 -17.41 31.29 0.38
C LEU A 717 -16.76 31.88 -0.89
N VAL A 718 -16.27 33.13 -0.86
CA VAL A 718 -15.90 33.89 -2.07
C VAL A 718 -14.38 33.88 -2.37
N ALA A 719 -13.57 33.22 -1.53
CA ALA A 719 -12.12 33.23 -1.70
C ALA A 719 -11.62 32.30 -2.85
N PRO A 720 -10.58 32.69 -3.63
CA PRO A 720 -10.07 31.92 -4.78
C PRO A 720 -9.65 30.47 -4.48
N ASN A 721 -9.27 30.19 -3.23
CA ASN A 721 -8.94 28.85 -2.73
C ASN A 721 -10.17 27.94 -2.52
N LYS A 722 -11.38 28.49 -2.42
CA LYS A 722 -12.65 27.74 -2.37
C LYS A 722 -13.23 27.41 -3.75
N ILE A 723 -12.63 27.94 -4.82
CA ILE A 723 -13.03 27.65 -6.20
C ILE A 723 -12.80 26.18 -6.54
N VAL A 724 -11.66 25.59 -6.16
CA VAL A 724 -11.36 24.17 -6.47
C VAL A 724 -12.32 23.20 -5.75
N PRO A 725 -12.60 23.34 -4.43
CA PRO A 725 -13.67 22.59 -3.77
C PRO A 725 -15.06 22.87 -4.36
N GLY A 726 -15.35 24.11 -4.76
CA GLY A 726 -16.61 24.48 -5.41
C GLY A 726 -16.78 23.83 -6.80
N ILE A 727 -15.70 23.73 -7.56
CA ILE A 727 -15.62 22.99 -8.83
C ILE A 727 -15.78 21.49 -8.58
N MET A 728 -15.28 20.93 -7.47
CA MET A 728 -15.53 19.52 -7.12
C MET A 728 -17.00 19.27 -6.77
N ILE A 729 -17.67 20.19 -6.08
CA ILE A 729 -19.11 20.10 -5.79
C ILE A 729 -19.92 20.22 -7.09
N LEU A 730 -19.63 21.22 -7.93
CA LEU A 730 -20.29 21.43 -9.22
C LEU A 730 -19.98 20.29 -10.21
N GLY A 731 -18.74 19.81 -10.22
CA GLY A 731 -18.26 18.68 -11.02
C GLY A 731 -18.83 17.36 -10.57
N GLY A 732 -18.99 17.14 -9.27
CA GLY A 732 -19.71 16.02 -8.67
C GLY A 732 -21.18 16.04 -9.05
N ALA A 733 -21.86 17.18 -8.92
CA ALA A 733 -23.25 17.36 -9.35
C ALA A 733 -23.42 17.17 -10.88
N TYR A 734 -22.45 17.65 -11.68
CA TYR A 734 -22.39 17.44 -13.12
C TYR A 734 -22.15 15.96 -13.48
N LEU A 735 -21.28 15.26 -12.74
CA LEU A 735 -21.06 13.81 -12.89
C LEU A 735 -22.34 13.03 -12.59
N VAL A 736 -23.05 13.35 -11.50
CA VAL A 736 -24.37 12.77 -11.18
C VAL A 736 -25.34 12.94 -12.36
N TYR A 737 -25.26 14.08 -13.07
CA TYR A 737 -26.13 14.40 -14.19
C TYR A 737 -25.73 13.76 -15.54
N ARG A 738 -24.44 13.42 -15.75
CA ARG A 738 -23.90 12.98 -17.06
C ARG A 738 -23.43 11.52 -17.12
N VAL A 739 -23.26 10.84 -15.99
CA VAL A 739 -22.50 9.58 -15.97
C VAL A 739 -23.36 8.36 -16.31
N ARG A 740 -23.03 7.79 -17.48
CA ARG A 740 -23.43 6.46 -17.96
C ARG A 740 -22.51 5.34 -17.43
N GLU A 741 -21.36 5.69 -16.85
CA GLU A 741 -20.31 4.76 -16.40
C GLU A 741 -20.29 4.62 -14.87
N VAL A 742 -20.57 3.42 -14.38
CA VAL A 742 -20.77 3.18 -12.94
C VAL A 742 -19.44 2.90 -12.26
N GLY A 743 -18.97 3.77 -11.36
CA GLY A 743 -17.76 3.57 -10.54
C GLY A 743 -16.91 4.82 -10.34
N LEU A 744 -15.76 4.67 -9.66
CA LEU A 744 -14.78 5.75 -9.46
C LEU A 744 -13.66 5.79 -10.52
N ASP A 745 -13.65 4.85 -11.47
CA ASP A 745 -12.58 4.69 -12.46
C ASP A 745 -12.32 5.97 -13.26
N TYR A 746 -13.39 6.59 -13.77
CA TYR A 746 -13.31 7.86 -14.50
C TYR A 746 -12.66 8.97 -13.67
N ILE A 747 -12.96 9.02 -12.36
CA ILE A 747 -12.41 10.04 -11.45
C ILE A 747 -10.91 9.80 -11.27
N TYR A 748 -10.48 8.57 -11.04
CA TYR A 748 -9.05 8.27 -10.89
C TYR A 748 -8.27 8.54 -12.16
N ASP A 749 -8.78 8.09 -13.30
CA ASP A 749 -8.11 8.32 -14.59
C ASP A 749 -7.97 9.81 -14.87
N ARG A 750 -9.02 10.60 -14.60
CA ARG A 750 -9.00 12.03 -14.92
C ARG A 750 -8.25 12.89 -13.90
N SER A 751 -8.30 12.56 -12.62
CA SER A 751 -7.71 13.38 -11.55
C SER A 751 -6.31 12.94 -11.15
N VAL A 752 -6.06 11.63 -11.04
CA VAL A 752 -4.78 11.08 -10.57
C VAL A 752 -3.90 10.70 -11.75
N VAL A 753 -4.37 9.83 -12.65
CA VAL A 753 -3.53 9.29 -13.74
C VAL A 753 -3.08 10.42 -14.67
N VAL A 754 -4.02 11.19 -15.22
CA VAL A 754 -3.69 12.35 -16.08
C VAL A 754 -2.84 13.40 -15.34
N GLY A 755 -3.06 13.59 -14.04
CA GLY A 755 -2.25 14.52 -13.24
C GLY A 755 -0.79 14.05 -13.10
N VAL A 756 -0.58 12.76 -12.85
CA VAL A 756 0.76 12.16 -12.77
C VAL A 756 1.44 12.14 -14.13
N ASP A 757 0.71 11.81 -15.20
CA ASP A 757 1.24 11.83 -16.57
C ASP A 757 1.69 13.25 -16.95
N ALA A 758 0.89 14.27 -16.64
CA ALA A 758 1.26 15.66 -16.88
C ALA A 758 2.50 16.09 -16.09
N LEU A 759 2.64 15.63 -14.84
CA LEU A 759 3.85 15.88 -14.04
C LEU A 759 5.06 15.15 -14.62
N ALA A 760 4.90 13.92 -15.09
CA ALA A 760 5.95 13.15 -15.74
C ALA A 760 6.42 13.82 -17.04
N ASP A 761 5.49 14.28 -17.88
CA ASP A 761 5.79 15.02 -19.11
C ASP A 761 6.48 16.36 -18.82
N THR A 762 6.06 17.05 -17.76
CA THR A 762 6.70 18.30 -17.30
C THR A 762 8.12 18.04 -16.80
N ALA A 763 8.32 16.97 -16.02
CA ALA A 763 9.63 16.58 -15.53
C ALA A 763 10.56 16.18 -16.68
N ALA A 764 10.08 15.42 -17.66
CA ALA A 764 10.82 15.06 -18.87
C ALA A 764 11.18 16.31 -19.70
N SER A 765 10.25 17.26 -19.83
CA SER A 765 10.49 18.54 -20.51
C SER A 765 11.52 19.39 -19.76
N PHE A 766 11.51 19.39 -18.43
CA PHE A 766 12.50 20.08 -17.62
C PHE A 766 13.89 19.44 -17.74
N ASP A 767 13.96 18.11 -17.78
CA ASP A 767 15.21 17.37 -17.99
C ASP A 767 15.82 17.70 -19.37
N GLN A 768 15.04 17.52 -20.44
CA GLN A 768 15.46 17.84 -21.81
C GLN A 768 15.71 19.33 -22.05
N GLY A 769 15.04 20.20 -21.28
CA GLY A 769 15.10 21.65 -21.43
C GLY A 769 16.20 22.28 -20.59
N ALA A 770 16.12 22.15 -19.27
CA ALA A 770 16.99 22.84 -18.32
C ALA A 770 18.23 22.03 -17.97
N VAL A 771 18.08 20.74 -17.64
CA VAL A 771 19.21 19.89 -17.24
C VAL A 771 20.18 19.71 -18.43
N ASP A 772 19.65 19.32 -19.58
CA ASP A 772 20.43 19.21 -20.83
C ASP A 772 21.01 20.55 -21.29
N PHE A 773 20.30 21.66 -21.08
CA PHE A 773 20.85 22.98 -21.41
C PHE A 773 22.04 23.33 -20.53
N VAL A 774 21.94 23.14 -19.22
CA VAL A 774 23.03 23.47 -18.29
C VAL A 774 24.24 22.55 -18.51
N ILE A 775 24.01 21.24 -18.64
CA ILE A 775 25.09 20.25 -18.71
C ILE A 775 25.75 20.23 -20.09
N ALA A 776 24.96 20.19 -21.17
CA ALA A 776 25.50 19.97 -22.52
C ALA A 776 25.51 21.23 -23.39
N ARG A 777 24.43 22.01 -23.41
CA ARG A 777 24.32 23.15 -24.35
C ARG A 777 25.10 24.38 -23.91
N LEU A 778 25.09 24.71 -22.63
CA LEU A 778 25.80 25.87 -22.10
C LEU A 778 27.32 25.66 -22.14
N THR A 779 27.78 24.46 -21.79
CA THR A 779 29.20 24.09 -21.87
C THR A 779 29.68 24.09 -23.31
N SER A 780 28.93 23.48 -24.23
CA SER A 780 29.28 23.52 -25.66
C SER A 780 29.25 24.94 -26.24
N LEU A 781 28.27 25.76 -25.86
CA LEU A 781 28.16 27.15 -26.33
C LEU A 781 29.27 28.04 -25.79
N THR A 782 29.66 27.89 -24.53
CA THR A 782 30.78 28.64 -23.94
C THR A 782 32.11 28.25 -24.58
N VAL A 783 32.36 26.95 -24.78
CA VAL A 783 33.56 26.45 -25.47
C VAL A 783 33.57 26.89 -26.95
N ALA A 784 32.44 26.81 -27.65
CA ALA A 784 32.35 27.25 -29.05
C ALA A 784 32.53 28.76 -29.20
N ALA A 785 31.94 29.56 -28.31
CA ALA A 785 32.11 31.01 -28.28
C ALA A 785 33.57 31.38 -28.02
N LEU A 786 34.20 30.80 -26.99
CA LEU A 786 35.60 31.02 -26.68
C LEU A 786 36.51 30.59 -27.84
N GLY A 787 36.26 29.42 -28.43
CA GLY A 787 36.99 28.92 -29.59
C GLY A 787 36.87 29.82 -30.80
N THR A 788 35.68 30.40 -31.04
CA THR A 788 35.45 31.35 -32.14
C THR A 788 36.23 32.65 -31.92
N VAL A 789 36.20 33.21 -30.70
CA VAL A 789 36.95 34.41 -30.34
C VAL A 789 38.47 34.17 -30.46
N LEU A 790 38.97 33.06 -29.93
CA LEU A 790 40.39 32.72 -30.00
C LEU A 790 40.85 32.48 -31.45
N ARG A 791 39.99 31.95 -32.32
CA ARG A 791 40.32 31.74 -33.75
C ARG A 791 40.50 33.05 -34.51
N VAL A 792 39.80 34.11 -34.13
CA VAL A 792 39.98 35.45 -34.74
C VAL A 792 41.40 35.99 -34.51
N LEU A 793 42.05 35.62 -33.40
CA LEU A 793 43.45 36.00 -33.14
C LEU A 793 44.44 35.28 -34.07
N GLN A 794 44.04 34.18 -34.71
CA GLN A 794 44.84 33.39 -35.64
C GLN A 794 44.44 33.67 -37.10
N ASN A 795 44.44 34.94 -37.51
CA ASN A 795 43.98 35.36 -38.83
C ASN A 795 44.97 35.11 -39.99
N GLY A 796 46.10 34.43 -39.74
CA GLY A 796 47.09 34.10 -40.76
C GLY A 796 48.00 35.26 -41.18
N VAL A 797 47.82 36.46 -40.61
CA VAL A 797 48.63 37.63 -40.94
C VAL A 797 49.86 37.69 -40.05
N VAL A 798 51.06 37.59 -40.64
CA VAL A 798 52.35 37.55 -39.92
C VAL A 798 52.54 38.75 -38.98
N HIS A 799 52.10 39.94 -39.38
CA HIS A 799 52.21 41.17 -38.58
C HIS A 799 51.45 41.08 -37.25
N VAL A 800 50.30 40.40 -37.23
CA VAL A 800 49.50 40.23 -36.01
C VAL A 800 50.19 39.27 -35.04
N TYR A 801 50.76 38.18 -35.53
CA TYR A 801 51.56 37.26 -34.71
C TYR A 801 52.80 37.94 -34.13
N ALA A 802 53.52 38.73 -34.93
CA ALA A 802 54.67 39.49 -34.45
C ALA A 802 54.27 40.50 -33.36
N ALA A 803 53.17 41.24 -33.55
CA ALA A 803 52.65 42.15 -32.54
C ALA A 803 52.25 41.43 -31.25
N MET A 804 51.56 40.28 -31.34
CA MET A 804 51.21 39.47 -30.17
C MET A 804 52.44 38.94 -29.43
N MET A 805 53.49 38.51 -30.14
CA MET A 805 54.74 38.08 -29.51
C MET A 805 55.43 39.24 -28.78
N VAL A 806 55.46 40.43 -29.38
CA VAL A 806 56.05 41.62 -28.76
C VAL A 806 55.24 42.05 -27.53
N VAL A 807 53.90 42.07 -27.61
CA VAL A 807 53.03 42.37 -26.47
C VAL A 807 53.19 41.32 -25.38
N GLY A 808 53.27 40.03 -25.74
CA GLY A 808 53.51 38.94 -24.80
C GLY A 808 54.86 39.05 -24.10
N MET A 809 55.94 39.30 -24.86
CA MET A 809 57.27 39.55 -24.32
C MET A 809 57.32 40.81 -23.45
N ALA A 810 56.65 41.88 -23.85
CA ALA A 810 56.57 43.12 -23.08
C ALA A 810 55.81 42.89 -21.77
N ALA A 811 54.68 42.19 -21.79
CA ALA A 811 53.91 41.85 -20.59
C ALA A 811 54.72 40.95 -19.64
N LEU A 812 55.43 39.97 -20.17
CA LEU A 812 56.30 39.08 -19.39
C LEU A 812 57.50 39.84 -18.83
N GLY A 813 58.12 40.72 -19.62
CA GLY A 813 59.19 41.63 -19.16
C GLY A 813 58.70 42.58 -18.06
N VAL A 814 57.51 43.16 -18.22
CA VAL A 814 56.87 43.99 -17.20
C VAL A 814 56.60 43.19 -15.92
N PHE A 815 56.14 41.94 -16.02
CA PHE A 815 55.93 41.08 -14.86
C PHE A 815 57.21 40.87 -14.04
N PHE A 816 58.39 40.75 -14.69
CA PHE A 816 59.68 40.58 -14.02
C PHE A 816 60.33 41.89 -13.54
N VAL A 817 60.04 43.02 -14.19
CA VAL A 817 60.67 44.33 -13.90
C VAL A 817 59.84 45.18 -12.95
N ALA A 818 58.51 45.05 -12.94
CA ALA A 818 57.63 45.81 -12.05
C ALA A 818 57.99 45.55 -10.58
N PRO A 819 58.39 46.56 -9.76
CA PRO A 819 58.77 46.33 -8.37
C PRO A 819 57.56 45.86 -7.55
N ARG A 820 57.73 44.78 -6.78
CA ARG A 820 56.73 44.27 -5.83
C ARG A 820 57.33 44.24 -4.43
N ALA A 821 56.67 44.90 -3.48
CA ALA A 821 57.11 45.00 -2.09
C ALA A 821 56.41 43.98 -1.20
N ASP A 822 56.34 42.73 -1.65
CA ASP A 822 55.80 41.62 -0.85
C ASP A 822 56.92 41.03 0.02
N PHE A 823 56.57 40.65 1.26
CA PHE A 823 57.51 40.09 2.22
C PHE A 823 56.84 39.02 3.08
N VAL A 824 57.69 38.14 3.62
CA VAL A 824 57.32 37.02 4.48
C VAL A 824 57.91 37.29 5.87
N VAL A 825 57.10 37.11 6.92
CA VAL A 825 57.50 37.28 8.32
C VAL A 825 57.59 35.90 8.96
N ASN A 826 58.78 35.52 9.43
CA ASN A 826 59.01 34.30 10.20
C ASN A 826 59.27 34.66 11.67
N ASP A 827 58.45 34.14 12.58
CA ASP A 827 58.63 34.27 14.03
C ASP A 827 59.39 33.05 14.58
N SER A 828 60.48 33.30 15.29
CA SER A 828 61.30 32.26 15.92
C SER A 828 60.78 31.81 17.30
N GLY A 829 59.70 32.42 17.81
CA GLY A 829 59.06 32.08 19.08
C GLY A 829 59.75 32.64 20.33
N THR A 830 60.96 33.19 20.20
CA THR A 830 61.73 33.84 21.30
C THR A 830 61.54 35.36 21.35
N GLY A 831 60.79 35.93 20.40
CA GLY A 831 60.60 37.37 20.22
C GLY A 831 61.45 38.02 19.13
N GLU A 832 62.19 37.22 18.36
CA GLU A 832 62.92 37.67 17.18
C GLU A 832 62.12 37.33 15.92
N TYR A 833 61.72 38.37 15.18
CA TYR A 833 61.02 38.28 13.90
C TYR A 833 62.01 38.49 12.76
N VAL A 834 62.08 37.55 11.82
CA VAL A 834 62.86 37.70 10.58
C VAL A 834 61.90 38.04 9.45
N VAL A 835 62.05 39.23 8.86
CA VAL A 835 61.25 39.68 7.74
C VAL A 835 62.08 39.64 6.47
N SER A 836 61.68 38.83 5.49
CA SER A 836 62.37 38.65 4.20
C SER A 836 61.54 39.19 3.04
N ALA A 837 62.13 40.00 2.17
CA ALA A 837 61.49 40.52 0.96
C ALA A 837 61.52 39.47 -0.17
N ALA A 838 60.51 39.52 -1.05
CA ALA A 838 60.46 38.66 -2.24
C ALA A 838 61.62 38.99 -3.22
N PRO A 839 62.33 37.98 -3.75
CA PRO A 839 63.42 38.18 -4.69
C PRO A 839 62.89 38.68 -6.05
N GLY A 840 63.57 39.67 -6.65
CA GLY A 840 63.23 40.20 -7.97
C GLY A 840 64.45 40.64 -8.76
N PHE A 841 64.36 40.64 -10.08
CA PHE A 841 65.50 40.90 -10.96
C PHE A 841 65.90 42.38 -10.91
N GLY A 842 67.08 42.66 -10.36
CA GLY A 842 67.61 44.01 -10.17
C GLY A 842 66.97 44.78 -9.01
N TYR A 843 66.26 44.12 -8.09
CA TYR A 843 65.66 44.82 -6.95
C TYR A 843 66.70 45.27 -5.92
N GLN A 844 66.48 46.46 -5.40
CA GLN A 844 67.20 47.05 -4.28
C GLN A 844 66.21 47.27 -3.15
N TYR A 845 66.54 46.72 -1.98
CA TYR A 845 65.68 46.72 -0.81
C TYR A 845 66.16 47.77 0.18
N LYS A 846 65.24 48.62 0.64
CA LYS A 846 65.47 49.59 1.70
C LYS A 846 64.46 49.33 2.81
N TRP A 847 64.97 49.01 3.99
CA TRP A 847 64.18 48.73 5.18
C TRP A 847 64.28 49.88 6.17
N THR A 848 63.16 50.28 6.77
CA THR A 848 63.15 51.23 7.88
C THR A 848 62.29 50.67 9.01
N VAL A 849 62.84 50.61 10.22
CA VAL A 849 62.17 50.09 11.42
C VAL A 849 62.02 51.24 12.42
N ASP A 850 60.77 51.59 12.72
CA ASP A 850 60.25 52.59 13.66
C ASP A 850 60.68 54.07 13.51
N THR A 851 59.67 54.93 13.45
CA THR A 851 59.71 56.31 12.94
C THR A 851 59.96 57.36 14.04
N LYS A 852 61.20 57.44 14.56
CA LYS A 852 61.74 58.70 15.17
C LYS A 852 63.25 58.82 14.99
N GLY A 853 63.66 59.40 13.86
CA GLY A 853 64.87 60.24 13.79
C GLY A 853 66.25 59.61 14.00
N GLN A 854 66.43 58.29 13.83
CA GLN A 854 67.78 57.68 13.75
C GLN A 854 68.14 57.29 12.30
N PRO A 855 69.43 57.41 11.91
CA PRO A 855 69.85 57.23 10.52
C PRO A 855 69.77 55.75 10.09
N PRO A 856 69.42 55.48 8.82
CA PRO A 856 69.18 54.13 8.33
C PRO A 856 70.46 53.28 8.32
N ALA A 857 70.35 52.02 8.73
CA ALA A 857 71.40 51.03 8.54
C ALA A 857 71.70 50.84 7.04
N LYS A 858 72.99 50.70 6.69
CA LYS A 858 73.51 50.53 5.32
C LYS A 858 72.81 49.35 4.59
N PRO A 859 72.62 49.44 3.26
CA PRO A 859 71.77 48.52 2.50
C PRO A 859 72.55 47.27 2.08
N THR A 860 71.82 46.16 1.79
CA THR A 860 72.18 44.99 0.94
C THR A 860 71.91 43.60 1.54
N THR A 861 70.83 43.42 2.30
CA THR A 861 70.26 42.08 2.52
C THR A 861 68.76 42.08 2.28
N ASP A 862 68.28 40.99 1.68
CA ASP A 862 66.87 40.65 1.42
C ASP A 862 66.08 40.39 2.71
N GLN A 863 66.75 40.36 3.86
CA GLN A 863 66.15 40.08 5.17
C GLN A 863 66.56 41.11 6.22
N VAL A 864 65.63 41.43 7.13
CA VAL A 864 65.86 42.23 8.34
C VAL A 864 65.31 41.48 9.55
N LYS A 865 66.14 41.40 10.59
CA LYS A 865 65.76 40.82 11.88
C LYS A 865 65.32 41.91 12.85
N VAL A 866 64.17 41.76 13.48
CA VAL A 866 63.58 42.73 14.42
C VAL A 866 63.24 42.02 15.71
N GLN A 867 63.82 42.48 16.82
CA GLN A 867 63.54 41.96 18.15
C GLN A 867 62.48 42.80 18.88
N LEU A 868 61.49 42.12 19.46
CA LEU A 868 60.31 42.68 20.11
C LEU A 868 60.14 42.13 21.53
N GLU A 869 60.02 43.05 22.49
CA GLU A 869 59.67 42.75 23.87
C GLU A 869 58.17 42.40 24.00
N GLU A 870 57.78 41.67 25.05
CA GLU A 870 56.40 41.23 25.24
C GLU A 870 55.44 42.42 25.42
N GLY A 871 54.39 42.48 24.60
CA GLY A 871 53.41 43.57 24.58
C GLY A 871 53.81 44.79 23.74
N ALA A 872 54.99 44.79 23.11
CA ALA A 872 55.44 45.86 22.23
C ALA A 872 55.05 45.59 20.76
N SER A 873 54.80 46.67 20.01
CA SER A 873 54.59 46.62 18.55
C SER A 873 55.57 47.55 17.84
N LYS A 874 56.17 47.12 16.72
CA LYS A 874 57.07 47.92 15.87
C LYS A 874 56.59 47.92 14.43
N GLN A 875 56.67 49.06 13.75
CA GLN A 875 56.40 49.16 12.32
C GLN A 875 57.65 48.96 11.49
N VAL A 876 57.56 48.08 10.49
CA VAL A 876 58.59 47.80 9.51
C VAL A 876 58.07 48.23 8.14
N ARG A 877 58.80 49.13 7.50
CA ARG A 877 58.52 49.60 6.14
C ARG A 877 59.57 49.06 5.17
N LEU A 878 59.10 48.41 4.12
CA LEU A 878 59.90 47.95 3.00
C LEU A 878 59.64 48.86 1.79
N GLU A 879 60.71 49.44 1.27
CA GLU A 879 60.73 50.12 -0.02
C GLU A 879 61.59 49.30 -0.99
N VAL A 880 60.96 48.79 -2.05
CA VAL A 880 61.62 48.02 -3.11
C VAL A 880 61.71 48.89 -4.34
N ARG A 881 62.94 49.11 -4.80
CA ARG A 881 63.23 49.85 -6.03
C ARG A 881 63.87 48.91 -7.04
N ASN A 882 63.44 48.96 -8.30
CA ASN A 882 64.15 48.24 -9.35
C ASN A 882 65.35 49.09 -9.85
N ALA A 883 66.53 48.49 -10.04
CA ALA A 883 67.72 49.09 -10.64
C ALA A 883 67.47 49.66 -12.05
N PHE A 884 66.50 49.12 -12.79
CA PHE A 884 66.13 49.62 -14.13
C PHE A 884 65.15 50.82 -14.09
N SER A 885 64.70 51.26 -12.90
CA SER A 885 63.72 52.34 -12.73
C SER A 885 64.15 53.69 -13.33
N GLY A 886 65.46 53.98 -13.41
CA GLY A 886 65.97 55.23 -14.00
C GLY A 886 65.95 55.24 -15.53
N ALA A 887 66.00 54.08 -16.19
CA ALA A 887 65.96 53.98 -17.66
C ALA A 887 64.52 53.95 -18.21
N LEU A 888 63.53 53.76 -17.34
CA LEU A 888 62.10 53.65 -17.65
C LEU A 888 61.30 54.94 -17.38
N ASP A 889 61.97 56.09 -17.16
CA ASP A 889 61.34 57.39 -16.81
C ASP A 889 60.72 58.09 -18.04
N ILE A 890 59.93 57.35 -18.82
CA ILE A 890 59.08 57.86 -19.90
C ILE A 890 57.71 58.21 -19.28
N PRO A 891 57.14 59.40 -19.54
CA PRO A 891 55.92 59.87 -18.88
C PRO A 891 54.73 58.89 -18.94
N LEU A 892 54.63 58.12 -20.02
CA LEU A 892 53.54 57.16 -20.26
C LEU A 892 53.66 55.88 -19.40
N VAL A 893 54.88 55.44 -19.06
CA VAL A 893 55.15 54.19 -18.33
C VAL A 893 55.08 54.40 -16.82
N ARG A 894 55.40 55.62 -16.35
CA ARG A 894 55.45 56.00 -14.93
C ARG A 894 54.14 55.78 -14.17
N ASN A 895 52.99 55.93 -14.84
CA ASN A 895 51.68 55.72 -14.23
C ASN A 895 51.26 54.25 -14.17
N LEU A 896 51.81 53.41 -15.05
CA LEU A 896 51.52 51.97 -15.11
C LEU A 896 52.47 51.15 -14.22
N LEU A 897 53.70 51.63 -14.02
CA LEU A 897 54.74 50.99 -13.22
C LEU A 897 55.42 52.02 -12.32
N PRO A 898 54.99 52.16 -11.05
CA PRO A 898 55.68 53.06 -10.13
C PRO A 898 57.12 52.58 -9.93
N PRO A 899 58.12 53.48 -9.94
CA PRO A 899 59.54 53.12 -9.85
C PRO A 899 59.94 52.50 -8.51
N THR A 900 59.09 52.68 -7.50
CA THR A 900 59.24 52.17 -6.13
C THR A 900 57.91 51.57 -5.68
N ALA A 901 57.97 50.38 -5.09
CA ALA A 901 56.85 49.79 -4.37
C ALA A 901 57.15 49.88 -2.88
N VAL A 902 56.18 50.31 -2.09
CA VAL A 902 56.33 50.50 -0.64
C VAL A 902 55.21 49.79 0.08
N LYS A 903 55.55 49.03 1.12
CA LYS A 903 54.59 48.31 1.95
C LYS A 903 55.05 48.34 3.41
N GLU A 904 54.11 48.54 4.31
CA GLU A 904 54.33 48.64 5.76
C GLU A 904 53.58 47.52 6.47
N VAL A 905 54.22 46.91 7.47
CA VAL A 905 53.56 45.97 8.40
C VAL A 905 53.95 46.28 9.83
N THR A 906 52.97 46.20 10.71
CA THR A 906 53.14 46.28 12.16
C THR A 906 53.36 44.88 12.71
N LEU A 907 54.52 44.63 13.30
CA LEU A 907 54.82 43.41 14.05
C LEU A 907 54.40 43.61 15.51
N ASN A 908 53.64 42.66 16.07
CA ASN A 908 53.14 42.74 17.44
C ASN A 908 53.39 41.42 18.19
N ARG A 909 53.96 41.51 19.40
CA ARG A 909 54.16 40.35 20.28
C ARG A 909 53.12 40.37 21.42
N PRO A 910 52.12 39.47 21.44
CA PRO A 910 51.09 39.44 22.48
C PRO A 910 51.68 39.08 23.87
N LYS A 911 51.08 39.63 24.94
CA LYS A 911 51.50 39.39 26.33
C LYS A 911 50.99 38.02 26.80
N ILE A 912 51.86 37.14 27.29
CA ILE A 912 51.48 35.81 27.76
C ILE A 912 51.05 35.91 29.23
N GLU A 913 49.75 35.82 29.53
CA GLU A 913 49.26 35.64 30.91
C GLU A 913 49.56 34.21 31.38
N LYS A 914 50.29 34.08 32.51
CA LYS A 914 50.59 32.76 33.11
C LYS A 914 49.29 32.08 33.58
N PRO A 915 49.08 30.79 33.33
CA PRO A 915 47.89 30.07 33.77
C PRO A 915 47.83 29.97 35.31
N MET A 916 46.68 30.32 35.87
CA MET A 916 46.33 30.19 37.28
C MET A 916 46.34 28.71 37.68
N LYS A 917 47.14 28.33 38.70
CA LYS A 917 47.10 26.98 39.29
C LYS A 917 45.69 26.73 39.86
N LEU A 918 44.93 25.81 39.27
CA LEU A 918 43.78 25.20 39.91
C LEU A 918 44.29 24.27 41.03
N GLU A 919 44.17 24.72 42.27
CA GLU A 919 44.29 23.84 43.44
C GLU A 919 43.05 22.93 43.48
N LEU A 920 43.26 21.63 43.21
CA LEU A 920 42.32 20.58 43.58
C LEU A 920 42.36 20.44 45.11
N GLY A 921 41.42 21.08 45.78
CA GLY A 921 41.15 20.84 47.19
C GLY A 921 40.41 19.50 47.35
N GLU A 922 40.92 18.65 48.25
CA GLU A 922 40.20 17.50 48.78
C GLU A 922 38.89 17.95 49.46
N ARG A 923 37.75 17.53 48.89
CA ARG A 923 36.58 17.00 49.62
C ARG A 923 35.49 16.51 48.67
#